data_AF-A0A2D8TBC7-F1
#
_entry.id   AF-A0A2D8TBC7-F1
#
_cell.length_a   1.000
_cell.length_b   1.000
_cell.length_c   1.000
_cell.angle_alpha   90.00
_cell.angle_beta   90.00
_cell.angle_gamma   90.00
#
_symmetry.space_group_name_H-M   'P 1'
#
loop_
_entity.id
_entity.type
_entity.pdbx_description
1 polymer ?
#
loop_
_entity_poly.entity_id
_entity_poly.type
_entity_poly.pdbx_seq_one_letter_code
_entity_poly.pdbx_strand_id
1 'polypeptide(L)'
;MATFTSTPDHDDVFLGTAEADIFHFQTAHIDYRDTIVGGTGSAIDRLVFDTAGIIFDGQLPGVSGIEQVELAHGANRLILAADMAATAAGRTVTVLGGRGNDVISAFTFTAQDSVDISAASGDDMLVGGTGDDIFRLAAHDLTGADTIRGRGGSDRLVLTSAGGLYGLQLAGVTGIEVVELTQGTNHLSLAAHWADTAENRTITVIGADGDDSINAWGFTAADHLDVQMGLGDDSLIGGSGDDIFRVAADGLNGGDSLRGGAGLDRLILTSAGSLYGAQLAGVSGIESIELTEGANHLSLAAHWAASAQDRTVTVAGTDGDDSINAWSFTAIDHLHVHAGRGSDMLLGGAGNDSFYFGANGLDRSDRVTGGAGFDQTIFSAPGAFFGDIWDGLAGIEQIALADGANYVQLAPHLVRSSADRTFSVIGNGGDDKIDATLFGFSDHADITAGRGDDDLSGGAGDDSFRFDADALTLNDIVQGNGGHDRIVFETAGSFDFSSSEWSKVLFVEELVFANGSNDILLSRTYGFGGFDGDFYITLNDGDDRLDAADLHDGLRIVAGAGDDHLISGYGSDTFIFRLEDLTSADFIDGGDSYWSSDRLILTTAGHFSAANWNSDNVMAELQLADGANIVELTSDMPDTISDGAGDDRIDASNAWSKTIYLSEGDDTFIGGAGYDHILIDGADFNERDRIIGNGGNDVLTFRSAVQLSEDDFAQVSNISEIEFLGSNSRILLGDTLIASTGGNHIELQFQHGAQADASAVSASNAVTFLTISGKDRLIGGAGADNFNFYEGPGLFYRNSFDEGDVVVGGDGASVDTLILNYGDIYDAALLAGVSGIERVELHAYYSFIEWSYEEFTSPDYSLEITDALVSTAHGGRLEIVSDSGEDVLDASALSAPYGVDIDGGLGDDHLLGGAGQDRLEGNAGADMLTGGAGSDTFMWADRWHGWDSVTDFTAGEDRLAFASTGFALADGRLDTLVRGDATGIADLGDADLFVYEGPVMDGDDLRAILADHSSGGGIGAGLFIAAATAGGRTHIYYTTDASGTIDATIHDIADLGSGVLPSQLALSDFALI
;
A
#
# COMPACT_ATOMS: atom_id res chain seq x y z
N MET A 1 -19.06 -54.51 82.88
CA MET A 1 -18.81 -55.71 82.07
C MET A 1 -19.45 -56.91 82.71
N ALA A 2 -20.65 -57.20 82.25
CA ALA A 2 -21.42 -58.40 82.53
C ALA A 2 -21.28 -59.37 81.36
N THR A 3 -21.21 -60.67 81.67
CA THR A 3 -21.21 -61.74 80.67
C THR A 3 -22.43 -62.61 80.91
N PHE A 4 -23.26 -62.74 79.89
CA PHE A 4 -24.49 -63.51 79.89
C PHE A 4 -24.34 -64.72 78.96
N THR A 5 -24.99 -65.84 79.26
CA THR A 5 -24.93 -67.06 78.44
C THR A 5 -26.32 -67.69 78.37
N SER A 6 -26.77 -68.02 77.17
CA SER A 6 -28.12 -68.56 76.97
C SER A 6 -28.28 -69.99 77.48
N THR A 7 -29.53 -70.37 77.75
CA THR A 7 -29.89 -71.75 78.14
C THR A 7 -30.99 -72.30 77.22
N PRO A 8 -31.06 -73.62 76.97
CA PRO A 8 -32.10 -74.18 76.11
C PRO A 8 -33.52 -73.95 76.68
N ASP A 9 -34.47 -73.56 75.82
CA ASP A 9 -35.94 -73.52 76.04
C ASP A 9 -36.53 -72.42 76.99
N HIS A 10 -35.90 -71.26 77.16
CA HIS A 10 -36.45 -70.14 77.96
C HIS A 10 -36.56 -68.84 77.17
N ASP A 11 -37.61 -68.04 77.43
CA ASP A 11 -37.73 -66.65 76.97
C ASP A 11 -36.70 -65.81 77.77
N ASP A 12 -35.47 -65.71 77.28
CA ASP A 12 -34.34 -65.14 78.00
C ASP A 12 -34.41 -63.59 77.98
N VAL A 13 -34.22 -62.94 79.13
CA VAL A 13 -34.18 -61.47 79.24
C VAL A 13 -32.83 -61.03 79.79
N PHE A 14 -32.00 -60.49 78.92
CA PHE A 14 -30.70 -59.93 79.26
C PHE A 14 -30.72 -58.41 79.14
N LEU A 15 -30.50 -57.75 80.28
CA LEU A 15 -30.40 -56.29 80.36
C LEU A 15 -28.97 -55.94 80.76
N GLY A 16 -28.26 -55.30 79.84
CA GLY A 16 -26.93 -54.80 80.07
C GLY A 16 -26.91 -53.51 80.87
N THR A 17 -25.70 -53.02 81.10
CA THR A 17 -25.28 -51.97 82.01
C THR A 17 -24.92 -50.72 81.21
N ALA A 18 -24.05 -49.87 81.73
CA ALA A 18 -23.46 -48.76 80.96
C ALA A 18 -22.00 -49.06 80.54
N GLU A 19 -21.49 -50.23 80.91
CA GLU A 19 -20.16 -50.73 80.54
C GLU A 19 -20.30 -51.81 79.47
N ALA A 20 -19.19 -52.18 78.81
CA ALA A 20 -19.19 -53.19 77.74
C ALA A 20 -19.68 -54.55 78.27
N ASP A 21 -20.77 -55.07 77.72
CA ASP A 21 -21.36 -56.34 78.09
C ASP A 21 -21.27 -57.38 76.96
N ILE A 22 -21.26 -58.66 77.32
CA ILE A 22 -21.08 -59.78 76.38
C ILE A 22 -22.22 -60.78 76.56
N PHE A 23 -22.93 -61.11 75.48
CA PHE A 23 -24.06 -62.02 75.47
C PHE A 23 -23.75 -63.25 74.59
N HIS A 24 -23.49 -64.40 75.20
CA HIS A 24 -23.19 -65.66 74.50
C HIS A 24 -24.45 -66.47 74.20
N PHE A 25 -24.61 -66.90 72.94
CA PHE A 25 -25.73 -67.71 72.48
C PHE A 25 -25.29 -68.87 71.59
N GLN A 26 -25.92 -70.03 71.75
CA GLN A 26 -25.99 -70.99 70.64
C GLN A 26 -27.06 -70.50 69.66
N THR A 27 -26.81 -70.63 68.36
CA THR A 27 -27.75 -70.20 67.31
C THR A 27 -29.13 -70.85 67.42
N ALA A 28 -29.20 -72.07 67.93
CA ALA A 28 -30.47 -72.78 68.17
C ALA A 28 -31.26 -72.26 69.38
N HIS A 29 -30.67 -71.42 70.24
CA HIS A 29 -31.29 -70.95 71.48
C HIS A 29 -31.95 -69.58 71.35
N ILE A 30 -31.74 -68.83 70.26
CA ILE A 30 -32.32 -67.51 70.09
C ILE A 30 -33.64 -67.56 69.30
N ASP A 31 -34.70 -66.97 69.84
CA ASP A 31 -35.98 -66.79 69.14
C ASP A 31 -36.66 -65.44 69.45
N TYR A 32 -37.78 -65.18 68.77
CA TYR A 32 -38.51 -63.91 68.82
C TYR A 32 -39.00 -63.49 70.21
N ARG A 33 -38.95 -64.37 71.22
CA ARG A 33 -39.38 -64.13 72.60
C ARG A 33 -38.24 -63.66 73.50
N ASP A 34 -37.00 -63.80 73.07
CA ASP A 34 -35.84 -63.32 73.81
C ASP A 34 -35.75 -61.79 73.76
N THR A 35 -35.25 -61.18 74.84
CA THR A 35 -34.99 -59.75 74.94
C THR A 35 -33.53 -59.53 75.33
N ILE A 36 -32.78 -58.86 74.48
CA ILE A 36 -31.37 -58.53 74.69
C ILE A 36 -31.22 -57.02 74.54
N VAL A 37 -30.79 -56.34 75.60
CA VAL A 37 -30.56 -54.89 75.58
C VAL A 37 -29.13 -54.64 76.04
N GLY A 38 -28.26 -54.10 75.18
CA GLY A 38 -26.84 -53.90 75.54
C GLY A 38 -26.62 -52.86 76.63
N GLY A 39 -27.42 -51.79 76.65
CA GLY A 39 -27.26 -50.75 77.67
C GLY A 39 -27.57 -49.35 77.17
N THR A 40 -27.24 -48.33 77.97
CA THR A 40 -27.33 -46.90 77.58
C THR A 40 -25.98 -46.20 77.60
N GLY A 41 -24.88 -46.95 77.74
CA GLY A 41 -23.51 -46.46 77.76
C GLY A 41 -22.93 -46.26 76.36
N SER A 42 -21.69 -45.77 76.29
CA SER A 42 -20.92 -45.66 75.04
C SER A 42 -19.89 -46.79 74.88
N ALA A 43 -19.96 -47.82 75.72
CA ALA A 43 -19.08 -48.97 75.68
C ALA A 43 -19.67 -50.01 74.72
N ILE A 44 -18.82 -50.81 74.07
CA ILE A 44 -19.26 -51.77 73.04
C ILE A 44 -19.95 -52.96 73.70
N ASP A 45 -21.23 -53.14 73.42
CA ASP A 45 -21.99 -54.33 73.81
C ASP A 45 -21.96 -55.39 72.71
N ARG A 46 -21.61 -56.63 73.07
CA ARG A 46 -21.29 -57.71 72.13
C ARG A 46 -22.24 -58.90 72.22
N LEU A 47 -22.89 -59.25 71.12
CA LEU A 47 -23.65 -60.49 70.95
C LEU A 47 -22.76 -61.55 70.26
N VAL A 48 -22.43 -62.63 70.96
CA VAL A 48 -21.56 -63.70 70.48
C VAL A 48 -22.36 -64.97 70.20
N PHE A 49 -22.27 -65.51 69.00
CA PHE A 49 -22.83 -66.81 68.65
C PHE A 49 -21.76 -67.90 68.72
N ASP A 50 -21.90 -68.84 69.65
CA ASP A 50 -20.90 -69.90 69.92
C ASP A 50 -20.98 -71.08 68.93
N THR A 51 -22.05 -71.20 68.16
CA THR A 51 -22.27 -72.27 67.16
C THR A 51 -22.74 -71.70 65.84
N ALA A 52 -22.25 -72.22 64.71
CA ALA A 52 -22.73 -71.76 63.41
C ALA A 52 -24.21 -72.11 63.16
N GLY A 53 -24.94 -71.30 62.39
CA GLY A 53 -26.36 -71.53 62.12
C GLY A 53 -27.06 -70.38 61.39
N ILE A 54 -28.40 -70.46 61.34
CA ILE A 54 -29.25 -69.50 60.64
C ILE A 54 -30.02 -68.66 61.67
N ILE A 55 -29.94 -67.34 61.55
CA ILE A 55 -30.60 -66.32 62.35
C ILE A 55 -31.32 -65.38 61.37
N PHE A 56 -32.66 -65.39 61.41
CA PHE A 56 -33.47 -64.46 60.62
C PHE A 56 -33.86 -63.23 61.46
N ASP A 57 -34.20 -62.12 60.79
CA ASP A 57 -34.65 -60.86 61.43
C ASP A 57 -35.80 -61.08 62.43
N GLY A 58 -36.73 -61.98 62.11
CA GLY A 58 -37.85 -62.35 62.96
C GLY A 58 -37.46 -63.01 64.29
N GLN A 59 -36.20 -63.42 64.48
CA GLN A 59 -35.66 -63.93 65.75
C GLN A 59 -34.96 -62.84 66.59
N LEU A 60 -34.73 -61.65 66.04
CA LEU A 60 -34.04 -60.55 66.72
C LEU A 60 -34.91 -59.32 67.08
N PRO A 61 -36.27 -59.34 67.10
CA PRO A 61 -37.05 -58.12 67.38
C PRO A 61 -36.91 -57.61 68.82
N GLY A 62 -36.43 -58.43 69.74
CA GLY A 62 -36.13 -58.05 71.13
C GLY A 62 -34.67 -57.63 71.36
N VAL A 63 -33.85 -57.57 70.32
CA VAL A 63 -32.42 -57.22 70.42
C VAL A 63 -32.23 -55.74 70.08
N SER A 64 -31.70 -54.98 71.03
CA SER A 64 -31.48 -53.53 70.87
C SER A 64 -30.21 -53.07 71.59
N GLY A 65 -29.60 -52.00 71.07
CA GLY A 65 -28.39 -51.40 71.66
C GLY A 65 -27.21 -52.35 71.69
N ILE A 66 -26.97 -53.07 70.58
CA ILE A 66 -25.82 -53.95 70.41
C ILE A 66 -24.90 -53.32 69.36
N GLU A 67 -23.68 -52.96 69.75
CA GLU A 67 -22.68 -52.38 68.86
C GLU A 67 -21.88 -53.44 68.08
N GLN A 68 -21.79 -54.68 68.59
CA GLN A 68 -21.00 -55.73 67.94
C GLN A 68 -21.66 -57.11 67.97
N VAL A 69 -21.60 -57.82 66.85
CA VAL A 69 -22.00 -59.23 66.71
C VAL A 69 -20.79 -60.07 66.31
N GLU A 70 -20.56 -61.21 66.97
CA GLU A 70 -19.46 -62.13 66.67
C GLU A 70 -20.03 -63.52 66.29
N LEU A 71 -19.66 -64.04 65.12
CA LEU A 71 -20.14 -65.31 64.59
C LEU A 71 -19.13 -66.44 64.81
N ALA A 72 -19.63 -67.64 65.11
CA ALA A 72 -18.80 -68.85 65.18
C ALA A 72 -18.26 -69.25 63.80
N HIS A 73 -17.15 -69.99 63.79
CA HIS A 73 -16.69 -70.66 62.57
C HIS A 73 -17.71 -71.71 62.09
N GLY A 74 -17.91 -71.79 60.78
CA GLY A 74 -18.92 -72.59 60.08
C GLY A 74 -19.73 -71.72 59.12
N ALA A 75 -20.74 -72.29 58.45
CA ALA A 75 -21.62 -71.51 57.59
C ALA A 75 -22.71 -70.81 58.42
N ASN A 76 -22.70 -69.48 58.44
CA ASN A 76 -23.68 -68.67 59.15
C ASN A 76 -24.64 -67.98 58.18
N ARG A 77 -25.85 -67.68 58.66
CA ARG A 77 -26.74 -66.72 58.00
C ARG A 77 -27.30 -65.79 59.06
N LEU A 78 -26.98 -64.51 58.98
CA LEU A 78 -27.43 -63.45 59.87
C LEU A 78 -28.15 -62.38 59.07
N ILE A 79 -29.40 -62.10 59.43
CA ILE A 79 -30.11 -60.90 59.00
C ILE A 79 -30.23 -59.98 60.20
N LEU A 80 -29.61 -58.81 60.14
CA LEU A 80 -29.66 -57.81 61.21
C LEU A 80 -31.06 -57.18 61.27
N ALA A 81 -31.55 -56.95 62.48
CA ALA A 81 -32.80 -56.24 62.72
C ALA A 81 -32.51 -54.74 62.96
N ALA A 82 -33.33 -53.85 62.38
CA ALA A 82 -33.14 -52.40 62.47
C ALA A 82 -33.07 -51.88 63.92
N ASP A 83 -33.81 -52.50 64.85
CA ASP A 83 -33.83 -52.13 66.26
C ASP A 83 -32.47 -52.34 66.97
N MET A 84 -31.59 -53.19 66.42
CA MET A 84 -30.22 -53.39 66.93
C MET A 84 -29.39 -52.10 66.85
N ALA A 85 -29.53 -51.36 65.73
CA ALA A 85 -28.81 -50.11 65.46
C ALA A 85 -29.50 -48.88 66.09
N ALA A 86 -30.84 -48.90 66.22
CA ALA A 86 -31.64 -47.73 66.58
C ALA A 86 -31.27 -47.08 67.93
N THR A 87 -30.70 -47.85 68.85
CA THR A 87 -30.25 -47.41 70.18
C THR A 87 -28.76 -47.62 70.43
N ALA A 88 -28.00 -48.10 69.44
CA ALA A 88 -26.56 -48.30 69.55
C ALA A 88 -25.80 -46.97 69.48
N ALA A 89 -24.67 -46.88 70.18
CA ALA A 89 -23.82 -45.69 70.13
C ALA A 89 -23.27 -45.47 68.70
N GLY A 90 -23.74 -44.42 68.03
CA GLY A 90 -23.33 -44.10 66.65
C GLY A 90 -24.12 -44.81 65.55
N ARG A 91 -25.12 -45.65 65.90
CA ARG A 91 -26.00 -46.38 64.95
C ARG A 91 -25.27 -47.30 63.96
N THR A 92 -24.02 -47.66 64.26
CA THR A 92 -23.24 -48.64 63.51
C THR A 92 -23.20 -49.96 64.25
N VAL A 93 -23.49 -51.06 63.56
CA VAL A 93 -23.33 -52.41 64.10
C VAL A 93 -22.14 -53.09 63.44
N THR A 94 -21.13 -53.46 64.24
CA THR A 94 -19.97 -54.22 63.74
C THR A 94 -20.28 -55.71 63.75
N VAL A 95 -20.04 -56.42 62.64
CA VAL A 95 -20.19 -57.88 62.58
C VAL A 95 -18.82 -58.52 62.33
N LEU A 96 -18.37 -59.38 63.23
CA LEU A 96 -17.18 -60.21 63.07
C LEU A 96 -17.60 -61.59 62.58
N GLY A 97 -17.33 -61.88 61.31
CA GLY A 97 -17.60 -63.15 60.63
C GLY A 97 -16.70 -64.29 61.08
N GLY A 98 -17.18 -65.52 60.88
CA GLY A 98 -16.42 -66.73 61.12
C GLY A 98 -15.67 -67.18 59.86
N ARG A 99 -14.88 -68.26 59.94
CA ARG A 99 -14.45 -68.97 58.73
C ARG A 99 -15.60 -69.84 58.25
N GLY A 100 -15.90 -69.85 56.96
CA GLY A 100 -17.02 -70.59 56.36
C GLY A 100 -17.88 -69.69 55.49
N ASN A 101 -18.82 -70.27 54.75
CA ASN A 101 -19.67 -69.51 53.82
C ASN A 101 -20.77 -68.77 54.60
N ASP A 102 -20.59 -67.48 54.82
CA ASP A 102 -21.45 -66.66 55.65
C ASP A 102 -22.38 -65.77 54.82
N VAL A 103 -23.66 -65.67 55.21
CA VAL A 103 -24.64 -64.74 54.63
C VAL A 103 -24.98 -63.69 55.66
N ILE A 104 -24.42 -62.49 55.56
CA ILE A 104 -24.62 -61.39 56.51
C ILE A 104 -25.37 -60.27 55.78
N SER A 105 -26.55 -59.90 56.27
CA SER A 105 -27.39 -58.89 55.61
C SER A 105 -27.98 -57.88 56.57
N ALA A 106 -27.68 -56.60 56.31
CA ALA A 106 -28.23 -55.42 56.96
C ALA A 106 -29.33 -54.77 56.11
N PHE A 107 -30.00 -55.49 55.20
CA PHE A 107 -30.93 -54.86 54.23
C PHE A 107 -32.11 -54.10 54.87
N THR A 108 -32.38 -54.35 56.15
CA THR A 108 -33.41 -53.71 56.97
C THR A 108 -32.97 -52.35 57.53
N PHE A 109 -31.67 -52.04 57.49
CA PHE A 109 -31.09 -50.79 57.98
C PHE A 109 -31.48 -49.63 57.06
N THR A 110 -31.71 -48.48 57.67
CA THR A 110 -32.12 -47.26 56.96
C THR A 110 -30.91 -46.38 56.66
N ALA A 111 -31.12 -45.25 55.97
CA ALA A 111 -30.05 -44.30 55.67
C ALA A 111 -29.39 -43.63 56.89
N GLN A 112 -29.90 -43.86 58.11
CA GLN A 112 -29.29 -43.37 59.36
C GLN A 112 -28.47 -44.43 60.09
N ASP A 113 -28.52 -45.69 59.62
CA ASP A 113 -27.88 -46.83 60.25
C ASP A 113 -26.77 -47.34 59.33
N SER A 114 -25.71 -47.90 59.91
CA SER A 114 -24.65 -48.54 59.13
C SER A 114 -24.20 -49.87 59.71
N VAL A 115 -23.57 -50.70 58.89
CA VAL A 115 -22.93 -51.95 59.29
C VAL A 115 -21.44 -51.93 58.96
N ASP A 116 -20.59 -52.41 59.88
CA ASP A 116 -19.16 -52.68 59.62
C ASP A 116 -18.93 -54.20 59.69
N ILE A 117 -18.88 -54.86 58.53
CA ILE A 117 -18.77 -56.33 58.45
C ILE A 117 -17.32 -56.72 58.18
N SER A 118 -16.70 -57.45 59.10
CA SER A 118 -15.41 -58.12 58.89
C SER A 118 -15.62 -59.59 58.57
N ALA A 119 -15.45 -60.00 57.32
CA ALA A 119 -15.54 -61.39 56.91
C ALA A 119 -14.16 -62.08 56.86
N ALA A 120 -14.16 -63.41 56.90
CA ALA A 120 -12.96 -64.25 56.83
C ALA A 120 -13.12 -65.26 55.69
N SER A 121 -12.14 -66.16 55.49
CA SER A 121 -12.21 -67.18 54.43
C SER A 121 -13.58 -67.90 54.32
N GLY A 122 -14.16 -67.95 53.12
CA GLY A 122 -15.48 -68.53 52.83
C GLY A 122 -15.94 -68.13 51.43
N ASP A 123 -17.07 -68.65 50.97
CA ASP A 123 -17.84 -67.98 49.91
C ASP A 123 -18.98 -67.20 50.59
N ASP A 124 -18.78 -65.90 50.75
CA ASP A 124 -19.61 -65.03 51.60
C ASP A 124 -20.60 -64.18 50.78
N MET A 125 -21.75 -63.89 51.38
CA MET A 125 -22.74 -62.96 50.85
C MET A 125 -22.99 -61.85 51.88
N LEU A 126 -22.39 -60.69 51.63
CA LEU A 126 -22.45 -59.51 52.48
C LEU A 126 -23.36 -58.45 51.84
N VAL A 127 -24.34 -57.96 52.58
CA VAL A 127 -25.32 -56.99 52.06
C VAL A 127 -25.55 -55.89 53.09
N GLY A 128 -25.36 -54.64 52.68
CA GLY A 128 -25.62 -53.42 53.41
C GLY A 128 -27.09 -53.00 53.49
N GLY A 129 -27.31 -51.88 54.17
CA GLY A 129 -28.57 -51.18 54.36
C GLY A 129 -28.84 -50.17 53.26
N THR A 130 -29.21 -48.94 53.63
CA THR A 130 -29.24 -47.80 52.70
C THR A 130 -28.47 -46.60 53.25
N GLY A 131 -27.62 -46.84 54.27
CA GLY A 131 -26.71 -45.87 54.87
C GLY A 131 -25.26 -46.25 54.55
N ASP A 132 -24.29 -45.51 55.08
CA ASP A 132 -22.88 -45.66 54.70
C ASP A 132 -22.24 -46.90 55.38
N ASP A 133 -22.13 -48.01 54.66
CA ASP A 133 -21.67 -49.29 55.19
C ASP A 133 -20.19 -49.58 54.92
N ILE A 134 -19.59 -50.46 55.73
CA ILE A 134 -18.19 -50.88 55.64
C ILE A 134 -18.09 -52.40 55.52
N PHE A 135 -17.35 -52.88 54.53
CA PHE A 135 -17.02 -54.30 54.34
C PHE A 135 -15.51 -54.49 54.44
N ARG A 136 -15.03 -55.36 55.32
CA ARG A 136 -13.61 -55.63 55.58
C ARG A 136 -13.28 -57.07 55.30
N LEU A 137 -12.37 -57.33 54.36
CA LEU A 137 -11.92 -58.68 54.01
C LEU A 137 -10.42 -58.69 53.71
N ALA A 138 -9.78 -59.84 53.85
CA ALA A 138 -8.43 -60.02 53.32
C ALA A 138 -8.51 -60.16 51.78
N ALA A 139 -7.55 -59.60 51.02
CA ALA A 139 -7.62 -59.64 49.56
C ALA A 139 -7.70 -61.07 48.98
N HIS A 140 -7.04 -62.04 49.62
CA HIS A 140 -7.09 -63.44 49.21
C HIS A 140 -8.38 -64.17 49.60
N ASP A 141 -9.16 -63.61 50.54
CA ASP A 141 -10.45 -64.14 50.95
C ASP A 141 -11.58 -63.63 50.02
N LEU A 142 -11.34 -62.56 49.24
CA LEU A 142 -12.28 -62.11 48.20
C LEU A 142 -12.07 -62.86 46.88
N THR A 143 -12.99 -63.76 46.58
CA THR A 143 -13.01 -64.63 45.40
C THR A 143 -14.21 -64.33 44.51
N GLY A 144 -14.24 -64.90 43.30
CA GLY A 144 -15.39 -64.73 42.39
C GLY A 144 -16.67 -65.43 42.85
N ALA A 145 -16.65 -66.15 43.97
CA ALA A 145 -17.82 -66.77 44.57
C ALA A 145 -18.50 -65.85 45.62
N ASP A 146 -17.80 -64.84 46.11
CA ASP A 146 -18.30 -63.89 47.09
C ASP A 146 -19.26 -62.88 46.45
N THR A 147 -20.15 -62.32 47.26
CA THR A 147 -21.10 -61.27 46.87
C THR A 147 -21.07 -60.15 47.91
N ILE A 148 -20.80 -58.92 47.49
CA ILE A 148 -20.84 -57.73 48.35
C ILE A 148 -21.80 -56.71 47.72
N ARG A 149 -22.76 -56.21 48.48
CA ARG A 149 -23.73 -55.21 48.02
C ARG A 149 -23.92 -54.11 49.04
N GLY A 150 -23.45 -52.89 48.79
CA GLY A 150 -23.70 -51.76 49.71
C GLY A 150 -25.13 -51.24 49.64
N ARG A 151 -25.66 -51.06 48.43
CA ARG A 151 -26.98 -50.50 48.08
C ARG A 151 -26.96 -48.97 48.07
N GLY A 152 -27.73 -48.31 48.94
CA GLY A 152 -27.75 -46.85 49.00
C GLY A 152 -26.83 -46.36 50.11
N GLY A 153 -26.31 -45.14 50.00
CA GLY A 153 -25.30 -44.63 50.93
C GLY A 153 -23.98 -44.41 50.19
N SER A 154 -22.93 -44.05 50.93
CA SER A 154 -21.54 -44.10 50.47
C SER A 154 -20.85 -45.28 51.12
N ASP A 155 -20.77 -46.38 50.38
CA ASP A 155 -20.32 -47.66 50.91
C ASP A 155 -18.83 -47.89 50.68
N ARG A 156 -18.14 -48.50 51.65
CA ARG A 156 -16.68 -48.67 51.66
C ARG A 156 -16.27 -50.14 51.73
N LEU A 157 -15.43 -50.57 50.80
CA LEU A 157 -14.70 -51.84 50.85
C LEU A 157 -13.27 -51.61 51.37
N VAL A 158 -12.91 -52.22 52.49
CA VAL A 158 -11.57 -52.12 53.11
C VAL A 158 -10.84 -53.45 52.96
N LEU A 159 -9.68 -53.43 52.31
CA LEU A 159 -8.79 -54.58 52.27
C LEU A 159 -7.96 -54.61 53.56
N THR A 160 -7.93 -55.76 54.23
CA THR A 160 -7.19 -55.94 55.51
C THR A 160 -5.83 -56.61 55.34
N SER A 161 -5.52 -57.10 54.14
CA SER A 161 -4.20 -57.60 53.75
C SER A 161 -3.93 -57.27 52.29
N ALA A 162 -2.66 -57.01 51.96
CA ALA A 162 -2.24 -56.73 50.59
C ALA A 162 -2.43 -57.93 49.67
N GLY A 163 -2.79 -57.68 48.42
CA GLY A 163 -2.99 -58.74 47.43
C GLY A 163 -3.64 -58.25 46.13
N GLY A 164 -3.85 -59.19 45.21
CA GLY A 164 -4.42 -58.90 43.90
C GLY A 164 -5.90 -59.28 43.80
N LEU A 165 -6.70 -58.32 43.36
CA LEU A 165 -8.11 -58.43 42.98
C LEU A 165 -8.23 -58.16 41.48
N TYR A 166 -8.42 -59.24 40.72
CA TYR A 166 -8.57 -59.21 39.27
C TYR A 166 -10.05 -59.40 38.90
N GLY A 167 -10.46 -58.90 37.73
CA GLY A 167 -11.89 -58.66 37.40
C GLY A 167 -12.92 -59.77 37.70
N LEU A 168 -12.57 -61.06 37.67
CA LEU A 168 -13.51 -62.14 38.05
C LEU A 168 -13.79 -62.22 39.56
N GLN A 169 -12.85 -61.80 40.42
CA GLN A 169 -13.00 -61.78 41.88
C GLN A 169 -13.96 -60.68 42.34
N LEU A 170 -14.14 -59.65 41.51
CA LEU A 170 -14.92 -58.48 41.84
C LEU A 170 -16.30 -58.48 41.18
N ALA A 171 -16.63 -59.52 40.41
CA ALA A 171 -17.89 -59.62 39.67
C ALA A 171 -19.14 -59.64 40.58
N GLY A 172 -18.98 -60.02 41.85
CA GLY A 172 -20.04 -60.02 42.86
C GLY A 172 -20.14 -58.76 43.69
N VAL A 173 -19.29 -57.75 43.45
CA VAL A 173 -19.23 -56.48 44.19
C VAL A 173 -20.04 -55.41 43.46
N THR A 174 -21.02 -54.80 44.13
CA THR A 174 -21.89 -53.75 43.58
C THR A 174 -22.32 -52.75 44.66
N GLY A 175 -22.63 -51.51 44.29
CA GLY A 175 -22.98 -50.43 45.22
C GLY A 175 -21.85 -50.17 46.23
N ILE A 176 -20.63 -49.97 45.73
CA ILE A 176 -19.46 -49.58 46.53
C ILE A 176 -18.86 -48.35 45.86
N GLU A 177 -18.70 -47.26 46.62
CA GLU A 177 -18.16 -45.99 46.12
C GLU A 177 -16.72 -45.75 46.59
N VAL A 178 -16.29 -46.38 47.68
CA VAL A 178 -14.94 -46.22 48.24
C VAL A 178 -14.23 -47.56 48.39
N VAL A 179 -13.00 -47.66 47.92
CA VAL A 179 -12.10 -48.80 48.16
C VAL A 179 -10.88 -48.31 48.95
N GLU A 180 -10.62 -48.91 50.10
CA GLU A 180 -9.46 -48.59 50.94
C GLU A 180 -8.46 -49.75 50.87
N LEU A 181 -7.26 -49.45 50.36
CA LEU A 181 -6.16 -50.39 50.27
C LEU A 181 -5.37 -50.40 51.58
N THR A 182 -4.69 -51.51 51.86
CA THR A 182 -3.79 -51.62 53.01
C THR A 182 -2.34 -51.58 52.59
N GLN A 183 -1.44 -51.41 53.54
CA GLN A 183 -0.01 -51.33 53.32
C GLN A 183 0.55 -52.57 52.59
N GLY A 184 1.45 -52.36 51.64
CA GLY A 184 2.03 -53.39 50.77
C GLY A 184 1.49 -53.36 49.33
N THR A 185 1.96 -54.28 48.47
CA THR A 185 1.59 -54.29 47.04
C THR A 185 0.15 -54.76 46.83
N ASN A 186 -0.73 -53.87 46.36
CA ASN A 186 -2.10 -54.20 45.96
C ASN A 186 -2.27 -54.13 44.44
N HIS A 187 -3.19 -54.94 43.92
CA HIS A 187 -3.62 -54.83 42.53
C HIS A 187 -5.14 -54.82 42.47
N LEU A 188 -5.74 -53.79 41.88
CA LEU A 188 -7.17 -53.60 41.75
C LEU A 188 -7.53 -53.36 40.28
N SER A 189 -8.28 -54.29 39.67
CA SER A 189 -8.80 -54.11 38.31
C SER A 189 -10.29 -53.80 38.37
N LEU A 190 -10.62 -52.54 38.14
CA LEU A 190 -12.00 -52.03 38.14
C LEU A 190 -12.64 -52.25 36.78
N ALA A 191 -13.91 -52.65 36.80
CA ALA A 191 -14.76 -52.76 35.62
C ALA A 191 -15.99 -51.86 35.81
N ALA A 192 -16.68 -51.53 34.71
CA ALA A 192 -17.94 -50.80 34.80
C ALA A 192 -18.91 -51.47 35.80
N HIS A 193 -19.70 -50.67 36.52
CA HIS A 193 -20.84 -51.08 37.38
C HIS A 193 -20.61 -51.27 38.89
N TRP A 194 -19.64 -50.59 39.51
CA TRP A 194 -19.45 -50.66 40.97
C TRP A 194 -20.32 -49.67 41.78
N ALA A 195 -20.52 -48.44 41.32
CA ALA A 195 -21.36 -47.45 42.01
C ALA A 195 -22.85 -47.58 41.61
N ASP A 196 -23.76 -47.40 42.58
CA ASP A 196 -25.21 -47.67 42.42
C ASP A 196 -26.01 -46.51 41.77
N THR A 197 -25.39 -45.36 41.47
CA THR A 197 -26.07 -44.18 40.90
C THR A 197 -25.92 -44.08 39.38
N ALA A 198 -26.99 -43.68 38.68
CA ALA A 198 -27.07 -43.73 37.21
C ALA A 198 -26.44 -42.53 36.47
N GLU A 199 -25.97 -41.50 37.20
CA GLU A 199 -25.36 -40.30 36.63
C GLU A 199 -24.08 -39.99 37.42
N ASN A 200 -22.93 -39.93 36.72
CA ASN A 200 -21.60 -39.62 37.27
C ASN A 200 -21.10 -40.61 38.34
N ARG A 201 -20.66 -41.80 37.92
CA ARG A 201 -20.26 -42.91 38.80
C ARG A 201 -18.80 -42.81 39.20
N THR A 202 -18.50 -42.09 40.27
CA THR A 202 -17.14 -41.99 40.80
C THR A 202 -16.81 -43.13 41.76
N ILE A 203 -15.68 -43.80 41.54
CA ILE A 203 -15.06 -44.73 42.50
C ILE A 203 -13.85 -44.05 43.11
N THR A 204 -13.85 -43.88 44.43
CA THR A 204 -12.69 -43.36 45.16
C THR A 204 -11.82 -44.51 45.65
N VAL A 205 -10.53 -44.49 45.32
CA VAL A 205 -9.54 -45.44 45.85
C VAL A 205 -8.59 -44.70 46.77
N ILE A 206 -8.52 -45.14 48.03
CA ILE A 206 -7.59 -44.63 49.03
C ILE A 206 -6.42 -45.62 49.11
N GLY A 207 -5.28 -45.22 48.54
CA GLY A 207 -4.02 -45.97 48.59
C GLY A 207 -3.35 -45.89 49.96
N ALA A 208 -2.55 -46.91 50.26
CA ALA A 208 -1.64 -46.93 51.40
C ALA A 208 -0.20 -46.87 50.88
N ASP A 209 0.82 -46.90 51.74
CA ASP A 209 2.19 -47.01 51.25
C ASP A 209 2.44 -48.45 50.73
N GLY A 210 2.96 -48.56 49.51
CA GLY A 210 3.18 -49.81 48.78
C GLY A 210 3.11 -49.60 47.28
N ASP A 211 3.67 -50.55 46.51
CA ASP A 211 3.59 -50.51 45.04
C ASP A 211 2.20 -50.96 44.60
N ASP A 212 1.28 -50.03 44.33
CA ASP A 212 -0.12 -50.32 44.04
C ASP A 212 -0.43 -50.22 42.53
N SER A 213 -1.25 -51.14 42.02
CA SER A 213 -1.70 -51.13 40.62
C SER A 213 -3.21 -51.01 40.54
N ILE A 214 -3.73 -49.85 40.14
CA ILE A 214 -5.17 -49.59 39.95
C ILE A 214 -5.45 -49.42 38.46
N ASN A 215 -6.30 -50.30 37.92
CA ASN A 215 -6.61 -50.33 36.50
C ASN A 215 -8.12 -50.20 36.28
N ALA A 216 -8.55 -49.02 35.83
CA ALA A 216 -9.92 -48.70 35.47
C ALA A 216 -10.15 -48.60 33.95
N TRP A 217 -9.30 -49.23 33.12
CA TRP A 217 -9.48 -49.29 31.65
C TRP A 217 -10.88 -49.77 31.22
N GLY A 218 -11.56 -50.55 32.06
CA GLY A 218 -12.93 -51.03 31.81
C GLY A 218 -14.04 -49.99 32.02
N PHE A 219 -13.72 -48.76 32.43
CA PHE A 219 -14.66 -47.67 32.67
C PHE A 219 -15.19 -47.09 31.36
N THR A 220 -16.45 -46.64 31.40
CA THR A 220 -17.08 -45.88 30.30
C THR A 220 -16.94 -44.38 30.56
N ALA A 221 -17.31 -43.53 29.60
CA ALA A 221 -17.27 -42.08 29.78
C ALA A 221 -18.17 -41.50 30.90
N ALA A 222 -19.00 -42.33 31.54
CA ALA A 222 -19.83 -41.96 32.69
C ALA A 222 -19.29 -42.50 34.03
N ASP A 223 -18.22 -43.28 34.00
CA ASP A 223 -17.52 -43.82 35.15
C ASP A 223 -16.23 -43.00 35.37
N HIS A 224 -15.94 -42.63 36.60
CA HIS A 224 -14.80 -41.78 36.96
C HIS A 224 -14.01 -42.43 38.10
N LEU A 225 -12.70 -42.30 38.07
CA LEU A 225 -11.78 -42.77 39.10
C LEU A 225 -11.25 -41.56 39.88
N ASP A 226 -11.36 -41.56 41.21
CA ASP A 226 -10.65 -40.62 42.09
C ASP A 226 -9.66 -41.41 42.95
N VAL A 227 -8.36 -41.30 42.69
CA VAL A 227 -7.32 -42.01 43.45
C VAL A 227 -6.58 -41.06 44.36
N GLN A 228 -6.54 -41.37 45.65
CA GLN A 228 -5.55 -40.82 46.57
C GLN A 228 -4.36 -41.78 46.66
N MET A 229 -3.21 -41.34 46.15
CA MET A 229 -1.98 -42.14 46.11
C MET A 229 -1.28 -42.17 47.47
N GLY A 230 -0.59 -43.30 47.73
CA GLY A 230 0.36 -43.43 48.82
C GLY A 230 1.80 -43.19 48.33
N LEU A 231 2.78 -43.60 49.14
CA LEU A 231 4.17 -43.74 48.67
C LEU A 231 4.35 -45.12 48.02
N GLY A 232 5.19 -45.23 46.98
CA GLY A 232 5.45 -46.50 46.32
C GLY A 232 5.86 -46.28 44.86
N ASP A 233 6.06 -47.37 44.12
CA ASP A 233 6.07 -47.32 42.65
C ASP A 233 4.69 -47.79 42.14
N ASP A 234 3.79 -46.85 41.88
CA ASP A 234 2.39 -47.07 41.58
C ASP A 234 2.08 -47.12 40.08
N SER A 235 1.06 -47.87 39.68
CA SER A 235 0.59 -47.97 38.29
C SER A 235 -0.91 -47.72 38.20
N LEU A 236 -1.30 -46.55 37.71
CA LEU A 236 -2.68 -46.07 37.64
C LEU A 236 -3.15 -45.87 36.19
N ILE A 237 -4.37 -46.33 35.90
CA ILE A 237 -5.05 -46.16 34.61
C ILE A 237 -6.50 -45.73 34.89
N GLY A 238 -6.89 -44.53 34.44
CA GLY A 238 -8.19 -43.91 34.70
C GLY A 238 -9.34 -44.47 33.84
N GLY A 239 -9.16 -44.52 32.52
CA GLY A 239 -10.16 -45.11 31.62
C GLY A 239 -10.66 -44.15 30.54
N SER A 240 -11.98 -43.96 30.45
CA SER A 240 -12.63 -43.13 29.41
C SER A 240 -13.46 -41.97 29.97
N GLY A 241 -13.56 -41.83 31.30
CA GLY A 241 -14.25 -40.72 31.95
C GLY A 241 -13.24 -39.70 32.48
N ASP A 242 -13.75 -38.62 33.07
CA ASP A 242 -12.91 -37.57 33.67
C ASP A 242 -12.34 -38.05 35.02
N ASP A 243 -11.08 -38.44 35.05
CA ASP A 243 -10.45 -39.07 36.21
C ASP A 243 -9.63 -38.08 37.06
N ILE A 244 -9.47 -38.37 38.36
CA ILE A 244 -8.75 -37.55 39.33
C ILE A 244 -7.63 -38.37 39.99
N PHE A 245 -6.40 -37.86 39.91
CA PHE A 245 -5.25 -38.42 40.60
C PHE A 245 -4.76 -37.42 41.65
N ARG A 246 -4.79 -37.80 42.93
CA ARG A 246 -4.34 -36.97 44.06
C ARG A 246 -3.03 -37.53 44.58
N VAL A 247 -1.97 -36.75 44.48
CA VAL A 247 -0.62 -37.20 44.82
C VAL A 247 0.09 -36.19 45.70
N ALA A 248 0.86 -36.64 46.68
CA ALA A 248 1.81 -35.77 47.38
C ALA A 248 3.03 -35.54 46.48
N ALA A 249 3.66 -34.37 46.49
CA ALA A 249 4.79 -34.10 45.58
C ALA A 249 5.98 -35.06 45.78
N ASP A 250 6.18 -35.58 46.99
CA ASP A 250 7.20 -36.60 47.31
C ASP A 250 6.73 -38.05 47.04
N GLY A 251 5.44 -38.23 46.72
CA GLY A 251 4.85 -39.51 46.34
C GLY A 251 4.98 -39.84 44.85
N LEU A 252 5.35 -38.88 43.98
CA LEU A 252 5.54 -39.12 42.55
C LEU A 252 7.03 -39.18 42.18
N ASN A 253 7.44 -40.29 41.59
CA ASN A 253 8.81 -40.65 41.29
C ASN A 253 8.92 -41.37 39.92
N GLY A 254 10.15 -41.70 39.49
CA GLY A 254 10.38 -42.31 38.17
C GLY A 254 9.92 -43.77 38.03
N GLY A 255 9.50 -44.42 39.11
CA GLY A 255 8.88 -45.74 39.13
C GLY A 255 7.36 -45.70 38.89
N ASP A 256 6.72 -44.54 39.08
CA ASP A 256 5.28 -44.38 38.94
C ASP A 256 4.83 -44.30 37.49
N SER A 257 3.63 -44.79 37.20
CA SER A 257 2.96 -44.72 35.90
C SER A 257 1.52 -44.24 36.08
N LEU A 258 1.21 -43.02 35.65
CA LEU A 258 -0.15 -42.46 35.66
C LEU A 258 -0.64 -42.26 34.23
N ARG A 259 -1.83 -42.80 33.94
CA ARG A 259 -2.48 -42.61 32.64
C ARG A 259 -3.94 -42.25 32.88
N GLY A 260 -4.36 -41.03 32.54
CA GLY A 260 -5.78 -40.64 32.63
C GLY A 260 -6.61 -41.45 31.64
N GLY A 261 -6.42 -41.18 30.36
CA GLY A 261 -6.99 -42.01 29.30
C GLY A 261 -7.69 -41.14 28.28
N ALA A 262 -9.01 -41.32 28.14
CA ALA A 262 -9.86 -40.37 27.43
C ALA A 262 -10.77 -39.68 28.46
N GLY A 263 -11.17 -38.43 28.20
CA GLY A 263 -11.86 -37.61 29.19
C GLY A 263 -11.06 -36.33 29.45
N LEU A 264 -11.52 -35.53 30.41
CA LEU A 264 -10.77 -34.43 31.00
C LEU A 264 -10.18 -34.88 32.34
N ASP A 265 -8.95 -35.36 32.32
CA ASP A 265 -8.26 -35.95 33.45
C ASP A 265 -7.47 -34.90 34.24
N ARG A 266 -7.51 -35.00 35.57
CA ARG A 266 -6.91 -34.03 36.49
C ARG A 266 -5.89 -34.65 37.43
N LEU A 267 -4.72 -34.02 37.52
CA LEU A 267 -3.71 -34.28 38.54
C LEU A 267 -3.78 -33.20 39.62
N ILE A 268 -4.00 -33.58 40.87
CA ILE A 268 -4.04 -32.69 42.03
C ILE A 268 -2.82 -32.98 42.90
N LEU A 269 -1.96 -31.97 43.08
CA LEU A 269 -0.90 -32.03 44.09
C LEU A 269 -1.52 -31.73 45.47
N THR A 270 -1.30 -32.62 46.43
CA THR A 270 -1.82 -32.50 47.80
C THR A 270 -0.80 -31.95 48.79
N SER A 271 0.47 -31.83 48.38
CA SER A 271 1.55 -31.18 49.11
C SER A 271 2.44 -30.42 48.14
N ALA A 272 2.96 -29.26 48.57
CA ALA A 272 3.87 -28.47 47.75
C ALA A 272 5.24 -29.16 47.62
N GLY A 273 5.85 -29.05 46.44
CA GLY A 273 7.15 -29.66 46.19
C GLY A 273 7.63 -29.54 44.75
N SER A 274 8.64 -30.33 44.39
CA SER A 274 9.32 -30.22 43.10
C SER A 274 9.28 -31.52 42.32
N LEU A 275 8.78 -31.45 41.10
CA LEU A 275 8.60 -32.55 40.16
C LEU A 275 9.30 -32.22 38.85
N TYR A 276 10.40 -32.92 38.56
CA TYR A 276 11.20 -32.68 37.37
C TYR A 276 11.50 -33.95 36.58
N GLY A 277 11.49 -33.83 35.25
CA GLY A 277 12.08 -34.81 34.33
C GLY A 277 11.60 -36.24 34.54
N ALA A 278 12.49 -37.11 35.06
CA ALA A 278 12.21 -38.52 35.25
C ALA A 278 11.03 -38.83 36.20
N GLN A 279 10.72 -37.94 37.15
CA GLN A 279 9.59 -38.12 38.07
C GLN A 279 8.22 -38.03 37.38
N LEU A 280 8.17 -37.34 36.24
CA LEU A 280 6.94 -37.11 35.47
C LEU A 280 6.90 -37.95 34.19
N ALA A 281 7.94 -38.78 33.96
CA ALA A 281 8.10 -39.53 32.71
C ALA A 281 7.06 -40.64 32.52
N GLY A 282 6.43 -41.10 33.60
CA GLY A 282 5.36 -42.10 33.57
C GLY A 282 3.96 -41.51 33.52
N VAL A 283 3.81 -40.18 33.50
CA VAL A 283 2.50 -39.50 33.52
C VAL A 283 2.07 -39.16 32.09
N SER A 284 0.83 -39.46 31.72
CA SER A 284 0.27 -39.14 30.39
C SER A 284 -1.26 -39.06 30.45
N GLY A 285 -1.88 -38.40 29.47
CA GLY A 285 -3.33 -38.17 29.42
C GLY A 285 -3.80 -37.38 30.62
N ILE A 286 -3.22 -36.20 30.85
CA ILE A 286 -3.62 -35.27 31.91
C ILE A 286 -3.76 -33.89 31.27
N GLU A 287 -4.96 -33.35 31.31
CA GLU A 287 -5.33 -32.06 30.70
C GLU A 287 -5.31 -30.93 31.72
N SER A 288 -5.54 -31.25 33.00
CA SER A 288 -5.61 -30.29 34.10
C SER A 288 -4.69 -30.64 35.26
N ILE A 289 -3.98 -29.65 35.79
CA ILE A 289 -3.12 -29.78 36.96
C ILE A 289 -3.54 -28.74 37.99
N GLU A 290 -3.79 -29.17 39.22
CA GLU A 290 -4.13 -28.31 40.35
C GLU A 290 -3.00 -28.35 41.36
N LEU A 291 -2.41 -27.17 41.62
CA LEU A 291 -1.36 -27.00 42.61
C LEU A 291 -1.96 -26.73 43.98
N THR A 292 -1.18 -27.03 45.02
CA THR A 292 -1.55 -26.68 46.40
C THR A 292 -0.78 -25.46 46.88
N GLU A 293 -1.26 -24.86 47.97
CA GLU A 293 -0.60 -23.72 48.62
C GLU A 293 0.86 -24.04 48.98
N GLY A 294 1.77 -23.15 48.60
CA GLY A 294 3.21 -23.28 48.82
C GLY A 294 3.99 -23.20 47.51
N ALA A 295 5.31 -23.38 47.57
CA ALA A 295 6.15 -23.30 46.37
C ALA A 295 6.11 -24.63 45.59
N ASN A 296 5.55 -24.61 44.39
CA ASN A 296 5.52 -25.78 43.50
C ASN A 296 6.47 -25.59 42.32
N HIS A 297 7.17 -26.64 41.92
CA HIS A 297 8.04 -26.59 40.75
C HIS A 297 7.78 -27.79 39.84
N LEU A 298 7.34 -27.53 38.61
CA LEU A 298 6.88 -28.52 37.66
C LEU A 298 7.59 -28.35 36.31
N SER A 299 8.18 -29.42 35.79
CA SER A 299 8.72 -29.45 34.42
C SER A 299 7.91 -30.40 33.54
N LEU A 300 7.05 -29.81 32.71
CA LEU A 300 6.15 -30.50 31.80
C LEU A 300 6.89 -31.02 30.57
N ALA A 301 6.50 -32.22 30.15
CA ALA A 301 7.07 -32.92 29.01
C ALA A 301 6.07 -32.97 27.84
N ALA A 302 6.53 -32.90 26.60
CA ALA A 302 5.68 -32.87 25.39
C ALA A 302 4.63 -34.00 25.28
N HIS A 303 4.87 -35.16 25.92
CA HIS A 303 3.93 -36.28 25.89
C HIS A 303 2.66 -36.03 26.70
N TRP A 304 2.64 -35.04 27.60
CA TRP A 304 1.45 -34.65 28.36
C TRP A 304 0.42 -34.01 27.43
N ALA A 305 0.85 -33.00 26.67
CA ALA A 305 0.03 -32.32 25.68
C ALA A 305 -0.39 -33.24 24.52
N ALA A 306 0.44 -34.20 24.11
CA ALA A 306 0.11 -35.10 23.00
C ALA A 306 -1.14 -35.96 23.21
N SER A 307 -1.49 -36.21 24.47
CA SER A 307 -2.70 -36.93 24.89
C SER A 307 -3.84 -36.03 25.32
N ALA A 308 -3.57 -34.73 25.51
CA ALA A 308 -4.53 -33.76 25.99
C ALA A 308 -5.55 -33.36 24.92
N GLN A 309 -6.76 -32.99 25.35
CA GLN A 309 -7.76 -32.41 24.48
C GLN A 309 -7.21 -31.12 23.85
N ASP A 310 -7.30 -31.02 22.51
CA ASP A 310 -6.73 -29.93 21.71
C ASP A 310 -5.24 -29.63 21.98
N ARG A 311 -4.54 -30.60 22.61
CA ARG A 311 -3.13 -30.50 23.04
C ARG A 311 -2.83 -29.36 24.01
N THR A 312 -3.82 -28.97 24.81
CA THR A 312 -3.68 -27.93 25.84
C THR A 312 -3.55 -28.54 27.23
N VAL A 313 -2.55 -28.10 27.99
CA VAL A 313 -2.42 -28.42 29.42
C VAL A 313 -2.71 -27.17 30.24
N THR A 314 -3.69 -27.26 31.15
CA THR A 314 -4.06 -26.16 32.04
C THR A 314 -3.52 -26.39 33.44
N VAL A 315 -2.80 -25.41 33.98
CA VAL A 315 -2.28 -25.40 35.35
C VAL A 315 -3.01 -24.34 36.17
N ALA A 316 -3.69 -24.76 37.24
CA ALA A 316 -4.27 -23.89 38.24
C ALA A 316 -3.30 -23.72 39.41
N GLY A 317 -2.67 -22.55 39.49
CA GLY A 317 -1.76 -22.17 40.56
C GLY A 317 -2.46 -21.63 41.81
N THR A 318 -1.66 -21.36 42.84
CA THR A 318 -2.10 -20.74 44.10
C THR A 318 -1.33 -19.45 44.36
N ASP A 319 -1.50 -18.80 45.51
CA ASP A 319 -0.71 -17.60 45.87
C ASP A 319 0.77 -17.93 46.25
N GLY A 320 1.22 -19.18 46.08
CA GLY A 320 2.59 -19.61 46.36
C GLY A 320 3.55 -19.38 45.19
N ASP A 321 4.87 -19.40 45.46
CA ASP A 321 5.92 -19.21 44.44
C ASP A 321 6.01 -20.43 43.51
N ASP A 322 5.34 -20.37 42.35
CA ASP A 322 5.20 -21.50 41.45
C ASP A 322 6.16 -21.40 40.24
N SER A 323 6.76 -22.53 39.82
CA SER A 323 7.54 -22.61 38.60
C SER A 323 6.99 -23.67 37.66
N ILE A 324 6.49 -23.24 36.50
CA ILE A 324 5.97 -24.11 35.46
C ILE A 324 6.86 -24.01 34.23
N ASN A 325 7.47 -25.13 33.85
CA ASN A 325 8.36 -25.19 32.70
C ASN A 325 7.84 -26.16 31.63
N ALA A 326 7.31 -25.62 30.55
CA ALA A 326 6.84 -26.35 29.38
C ALA A 326 7.77 -26.21 28.16
N TRP A 327 9.06 -25.87 28.33
CA TRP A 327 10.02 -25.67 27.22
C TRP A 327 10.18 -26.86 26.25
N SER A 328 9.72 -28.04 26.65
CA SER A 328 9.74 -29.22 25.78
C SER A 328 8.55 -29.32 24.83
N PHE A 329 7.52 -28.49 25.01
CA PHE A 329 6.33 -28.43 24.19
C PHE A 329 6.69 -28.04 22.75
N THR A 330 5.94 -28.61 21.81
CA THR A 330 6.11 -28.36 20.37
C THR A 330 5.17 -27.25 19.89
N ALA A 331 5.29 -26.83 18.63
CA ALA A 331 4.48 -25.73 18.08
C ALA A 331 2.95 -25.96 18.02
N ILE A 332 2.49 -27.17 18.36
CA ILE A 332 1.07 -27.53 18.42
C ILE A 332 0.61 -27.84 19.85
N ASP A 333 1.48 -27.69 20.84
CA ASP A 333 1.19 -27.94 22.25
C ASP A 333 1.02 -26.59 22.95
N HIS A 334 -0.05 -26.43 23.73
CA HIS A 334 -0.40 -25.16 24.37
C HIS A 334 -0.37 -25.28 25.90
N LEU A 335 0.17 -24.28 26.58
CA LEU A 335 0.15 -24.14 28.03
C LEU A 335 -0.77 -23.01 28.45
N HIS A 336 -1.74 -23.32 29.32
CA HIS A 336 -2.54 -22.32 30.03
C HIS A 336 -2.15 -22.33 31.51
N VAL A 337 -1.78 -21.19 32.08
CA VAL A 337 -1.45 -21.08 33.51
C VAL A 337 -2.29 -20.01 34.18
N HIS A 338 -3.04 -20.38 35.21
CA HIS A 338 -3.65 -19.43 36.14
C HIS A 338 -2.70 -19.18 37.30
N ALA A 339 -1.96 -18.07 37.22
CA ALA A 339 -0.97 -17.68 38.21
C ALA A 339 -1.60 -16.91 39.37
N GLY A 340 -1.04 -17.07 40.57
CA GLY A 340 -1.49 -16.41 41.78
C GLY A 340 -0.75 -15.10 42.03
N ARG A 341 -0.49 -14.78 43.30
CA ARG A 341 0.31 -13.63 43.75
C ARG A 341 1.75 -13.97 44.14
N GLY A 342 2.16 -15.22 43.97
CA GLY A 342 3.51 -15.67 44.32
C GLY A 342 4.56 -15.05 43.41
N SER A 343 5.84 -15.26 43.71
CA SER A 343 6.91 -14.97 42.73
C SER A 343 7.03 -16.12 41.75
N ASP A 344 6.34 -16.01 40.62
CA ASP A 344 6.13 -17.11 39.68
C ASP A 344 7.17 -17.13 38.54
N MET A 345 7.54 -18.33 38.07
CA MET A 345 8.39 -18.54 36.89
C MET A 345 7.71 -19.45 35.88
N LEU A 346 7.14 -18.84 34.84
CA LEU A 346 6.29 -19.48 33.83
C LEU A 346 7.00 -19.51 32.48
N LEU A 347 7.16 -20.69 31.89
CA LEU A 347 7.83 -20.89 30.61
C LEU A 347 6.91 -21.71 29.68
N GLY A 348 6.41 -21.09 28.60
CA GLY A 348 5.38 -21.64 27.70
C GLY A 348 5.88 -22.71 26.73
N GLY A 349 6.96 -22.43 26.00
CA GLY A 349 7.56 -23.37 25.06
C GLY A 349 7.52 -22.87 23.62
N ALA A 350 6.95 -23.65 22.71
CA ALA A 350 6.98 -23.36 21.27
C ALA A 350 5.60 -23.19 20.63
N GLY A 351 4.52 -23.46 21.36
CA GLY A 351 3.14 -23.26 20.90
C GLY A 351 2.59 -21.92 21.33
N ASN A 352 1.28 -21.72 21.17
CA ASN A 352 0.63 -20.47 21.59
C ASN A 352 0.19 -20.59 23.04
N ASP A 353 0.86 -19.91 23.94
CA ASP A 353 0.67 -20.07 25.38
C ASP A 353 -0.09 -18.89 26.00
N SER A 354 -0.83 -19.16 27.08
CA SER A 354 -1.69 -18.17 27.75
C SER A 354 -1.45 -18.13 29.25
N PHE A 355 -1.07 -16.96 29.76
CA PHE A 355 -0.79 -16.73 31.17
C PHE A 355 -1.83 -15.81 31.79
N TYR A 356 -2.63 -16.33 32.72
CA TYR A 356 -3.72 -15.62 33.36
C TYR A 356 -3.29 -15.06 34.70
N PHE A 357 -3.49 -13.76 34.92
CA PHE A 357 -3.21 -13.08 36.18
C PHE A 357 -4.44 -12.35 36.73
N GLY A 358 -4.54 -12.26 38.05
CA GLY A 358 -5.47 -11.34 38.72
C GLY A 358 -4.93 -9.90 38.78
N ALA A 359 -5.71 -8.97 39.33
CA ALA A 359 -5.37 -7.54 39.39
C ALA A 359 -4.04 -7.17 40.11
N ASN A 360 -3.45 -8.10 40.86
CA ASN A 360 -2.12 -7.95 41.46
C ASN A 360 -1.33 -9.27 41.39
N GLY A 361 -1.63 -10.11 40.39
CA GLY A 361 -0.95 -11.38 40.21
C GLY A 361 0.40 -11.25 39.48
N LEU A 362 0.57 -10.21 38.67
CA LEU A 362 1.81 -9.92 37.96
C LEU A 362 2.52 -8.73 38.60
N ASP A 363 3.73 -8.95 39.10
CA ASP A 363 4.63 -7.93 39.61
C ASP A 363 6.09 -8.15 39.17
N ARG A 364 7.00 -7.28 39.60
CA ARG A 364 8.44 -7.31 39.23
C ARG A 364 9.20 -8.57 39.66
N SER A 365 8.60 -9.43 40.48
CA SER A 365 9.18 -10.67 40.97
C SER A 365 8.86 -11.87 40.09
N ASP A 366 7.82 -11.74 39.26
CA ASP A 366 7.41 -12.76 38.30
C ASP A 366 8.33 -12.80 37.08
N ARG A 367 8.39 -13.97 36.45
CA ARG A 367 9.05 -14.18 35.16
C ARG A 367 8.15 -15.00 34.27
N VAL A 368 7.76 -14.41 33.14
CA VAL A 368 6.95 -15.06 32.12
C VAL A 368 7.72 -15.06 30.82
N THR A 369 7.90 -16.25 30.25
CA THR A 369 8.46 -16.41 28.90
C THR A 369 7.53 -17.27 28.07
N GLY A 370 6.89 -16.70 27.05
CA GLY A 370 6.04 -17.47 26.14
C GLY A 370 6.90 -18.42 25.32
N GLY A 371 7.75 -17.88 24.45
CA GLY A 371 8.79 -18.63 23.77
C GLY A 371 8.73 -18.43 22.27
N ALA A 372 8.48 -19.49 21.51
CA ALA A 372 8.07 -19.37 20.11
C ALA A 372 6.56 -19.62 20.01
N GLY A 373 5.90 -19.05 19.01
CA GLY A 373 4.44 -19.10 18.93
C GLY A 373 3.87 -17.68 19.02
N PHE A 374 2.55 -17.58 19.15
CA PHE A 374 1.87 -16.35 19.53
C PHE A 374 1.42 -16.49 20.98
N ASP A 375 2.08 -15.74 21.88
CA ASP A 375 1.91 -15.88 23.31
C ASP A 375 1.21 -14.66 23.91
N GLN A 376 0.37 -14.89 24.93
CA GLN A 376 -0.44 -13.84 25.53
C GLN A 376 -0.47 -13.85 27.05
N THR A 377 -0.62 -12.66 27.62
CA THR A 377 -0.94 -12.45 29.03
C THR A 377 -2.37 -11.94 29.16
N ILE A 378 -3.19 -12.60 29.96
CA ILE A 378 -4.60 -12.29 30.13
C ILE A 378 -4.84 -11.82 31.57
N PHE A 379 -5.33 -10.60 31.73
CA PHE A 379 -5.76 -10.11 33.03
C PHE A 379 -7.22 -10.49 33.25
N SER A 380 -7.50 -11.09 34.41
CA SER A 380 -8.82 -11.61 34.80
C SER A 380 -9.60 -10.66 35.72
N ALA A 381 -8.98 -9.53 36.11
CA ALA A 381 -9.62 -8.47 36.86
C ALA A 381 -9.02 -7.11 36.47
N PRO A 382 -9.81 -6.03 36.47
CA PRO A 382 -9.35 -4.73 36.02
C PRO A 382 -8.27 -4.15 36.95
N GLY A 383 -7.34 -3.39 36.39
CA GLY A 383 -6.16 -2.93 37.13
C GLY A 383 -5.35 -1.85 36.44
N ALA A 384 -4.24 -1.49 37.09
CA ALA A 384 -3.28 -0.53 36.56
C ALA A 384 -1.93 -1.23 36.34
N PHE A 385 -1.50 -1.27 35.09
CA PHE A 385 -0.40 -2.07 34.57
C PHE A 385 0.66 -1.15 33.97
N PHE A 386 1.68 -0.79 34.75
CA PHE A 386 2.74 0.12 34.33
C PHE A 386 4.04 -0.12 35.09
N GLY A 387 5.15 0.38 34.56
CA GLY A 387 6.45 0.36 35.24
C GLY A 387 7.14 -0.99 35.18
N ASP A 388 7.67 -1.43 36.33
CA ASP A 388 8.57 -2.58 36.44
C ASP A 388 7.86 -3.95 36.40
N ILE A 389 6.53 -3.98 36.33
CA ILE A 389 5.78 -5.24 36.14
C ILE A 389 6.11 -5.91 34.79
N TRP A 390 6.51 -5.13 33.79
CA TRP A 390 6.85 -5.63 32.46
C TRP A 390 8.24 -6.24 32.39
N ASP A 391 9.13 -5.97 33.35
CA ASP A 391 10.54 -6.38 33.32
C ASP A 391 10.70 -7.91 33.32
N GLY A 392 9.69 -8.63 33.83
CA GLY A 392 9.63 -10.08 33.88
C GLY A 392 9.12 -10.77 32.61
N LEU A 393 8.61 -10.01 31.63
CA LEU A 393 7.97 -10.55 30.42
C LEU A 393 8.96 -10.61 29.25
N ALA A 394 8.99 -11.75 28.56
CA ALA A 394 9.77 -11.94 27.34
C ALA A 394 9.05 -12.91 26.38
N GLY A 395 9.02 -12.63 25.08
CA GLY A 395 8.30 -13.52 24.15
C GLY A 395 6.81 -13.54 24.44
N ILE A 396 6.21 -12.36 24.63
CA ILE A 396 4.77 -12.17 24.78
C ILE A 396 4.41 -11.14 23.71
N GLU A 397 3.39 -11.43 22.91
CA GLU A 397 3.01 -10.61 21.76
C GLU A 397 1.70 -9.84 22.02
N GLN A 398 0.90 -10.30 23.00
CA GLN A 398 -0.39 -9.71 23.30
C GLN A 398 -0.72 -9.64 24.79
N ILE A 399 -1.45 -8.61 25.17
CA ILE A 399 -2.16 -8.52 26.45
C ILE A 399 -3.67 -8.42 26.19
N ALA A 400 -4.46 -9.17 26.96
CA ALA A 400 -5.91 -9.01 27.01
C ALA A 400 -6.35 -8.49 28.38
N LEU A 401 -7.22 -7.48 28.38
CA LEU A 401 -7.72 -6.82 29.58
C LEU A 401 -9.05 -7.41 30.05
N ALA A 402 -9.29 -7.31 31.36
CA ALA A 402 -10.57 -7.72 31.95
C ALA A 402 -11.61 -6.61 31.86
N ASP A 403 -12.89 -6.99 31.77
CA ASP A 403 -14.02 -6.07 31.87
C ASP A 403 -13.89 -5.08 33.05
N GLY A 404 -13.97 -3.79 32.74
CA GLY A 404 -13.84 -2.66 33.67
C GLY A 404 -12.79 -1.65 33.21
N ALA A 405 -12.63 -0.56 33.96
CA ALA A 405 -11.65 0.47 33.62
C ALA A 405 -10.22 0.01 33.92
N ASN A 406 -9.36 -0.02 32.92
CA ASN A 406 -7.94 -0.36 33.05
C ASN A 406 -7.03 0.83 32.72
N TYR A 407 -5.82 0.78 33.26
CA TYR A 407 -4.75 1.68 32.85
C TYR A 407 -3.51 0.88 32.48
N VAL A 408 -3.10 0.90 31.22
CA VAL A 408 -1.93 0.20 30.70
C VAL A 408 -0.94 1.25 30.19
N GLN A 409 0.32 1.18 30.64
CA GLN A 409 1.41 1.91 29.99
C GLN A 409 2.43 0.91 29.47
N LEU A 410 2.58 0.81 28.16
CA LEU A 410 3.43 -0.18 27.50
C LEU A 410 4.92 0.20 27.64
N ALA A 411 5.76 -0.83 27.84
CA ALA A 411 7.21 -0.66 27.95
C ALA A 411 7.93 -1.01 26.63
N PRO A 412 8.98 -0.28 26.22
CA PRO A 412 9.63 -0.46 24.90
C PRO A 412 10.31 -1.81 24.68
N HIS A 413 10.48 -2.63 25.72
CA HIS A 413 11.08 -3.95 25.58
C HIS A 413 10.07 -5.04 25.23
N LEU A 414 8.77 -4.78 25.32
CA LEU A 414 7.70 -5.74 25.01
C LEU A 414 7.72 -6.16 23.53
N VAL A 415 7.96 -5.22 22.63
CA VAL A 415 8.07 -5.44 21.16
C VAL A 415 9.34 -6.18 20.70
N ARG A 416 10.22 -6.58 21.62
CA ARG A 416 11.54 -7.17 21.23
C ARG A 416 11.44 -8.61 20.75
N SER A 417 10.33 -9.30 21.00
CA SER A 417 10.11 -10.68 20.53
C SER A 417 9.43 -10.77 19.17
N SER A 418 8.65 -9.76 18.77
CA SER A 418 7.95 -9.76 17.49
C SER A 418 8.88 -9.35 16.34
N ALA A 419 8.75 -10.05 15.21
CA ALA A 419 9.61 -9.84 14.03
C ALA A 419 9.36 -8.47 13.37
N ASP A 420 8.13 -7.99 13.46
CA ASP A 420 7.65 -6.69 12.97
C ASP A 420 7.68 -5.60 14.05
N ARG A 421 8.05 -5.94 15.30
CA ARG A 421 8.07 -5.03 16.46
C ARG A 421 6.70 -4.46 16.82
N THR A 422 5.63 -5.20 16.52
CA THR A 422 4.26 -4.89 16.95
C THR A 422 3.96 -5.53 18.31
N PHE A 423 3.22 -4.84 19.17
CA PHE A 423 2.66 -5.40 20.41
C PHE A 423 1.16 -5.11 20.51
N SER A 424 0.37 -6.15 20.75
CA SER A 424 -1.08 -6.05 20.72
C SER A 424 -1.69 -5.89 22.11
N VAL A 425 -2.71 -5.04 22.23
CA VAL A 425 -3.55 -4.91 23.43
C VAL A 425 -5.01 -5.07 23.03
N ILE A 426 -5.69 -6.04 23.63
CA ILE A 426 -7.14 -6.22 23.50
C ILE A 426 -7.81 -5.59 24.73
N GLY A 427 -8.49 -4.47 24.50
CA GLY A 427 -9.35 -3.79 25.46
C GLY A 427 -10.67 -4.53 25.71
N ASN A 428 -11.56 -3.91 26.50
CA ASN A 428 -12.77 -4.57 26.99
C ASN A 428 -14.00 -3.64 26.93
N GLY A 429 -15.06 -3.94 27.68
CA GLY A 429 -16.28 -3.11 27.71
C GLY A 429 -16.27 -1.92 28.68
N GLY A 430 -15.11 -1.47 29.18
CA GLY A 430 -14.98 -0.36 30.13
C GLY A 430 -13.98 0.70 29.68
N ASP A 431 -14.05 1.87 30.32
CA ASP A 431 -13.21 3.05 30.01
C ASP A 431 -11.72 2.77 30.26
N ASP A 432 -10.99 2.40 29.21
CA ASP A 432 -9.60 1.98 29.26
C ASP A 432 -8.65 3.10 28.85
N LYS A 433 -7.52 3.22 29.55
CA LYS A 433 -6.41 4.11 29.16
C LYS A 433 -5.20 3.27 28.76
N ILE A 434 -4.84 3.27 27.49
CA ILE A 434 -3.73 2.49 26.93
C ILE A 434 -2.69 3.47 26.36
N ASP A 435 -1.55 3.56 27.02
CA ASP A 435 -0.48 4.51 26.73
C ASP A 435 0.78 3.80 26.21
N ALA A 436 1.01 3.88 24.90
CA ALA A 436 2.22 3.38 24.25
C ALA A 436 3.22 4.51 23.89
N THR A 437 3.10 5.70 24.49
CA THR A 437 3.98 6.86 24.19
C THR A 437 5.49 6.64 24.43
N LEU A 438 5.87 5.54 25.09
CA LEU A 438 7.27 5.15 25.27
C LEU A 438 7.86 4.41 24.05
N PHE A 439 7.03 3.95 23.11
CA PHE A 439 7.44 3.25 21.89
C PHE A 439 8.19 4.19 20.94
N GLY A 440 9.27 3.69 20.32
CA GLY A 440 10.07 4.46 19.36
C GLY A 440 9.58 4.30 17.91
N PHE A 441 10.25 4.97 16.95
CA PHE A 441 9.91 4.96 15.51
C PHE A 441 9.90 3.60 14.79
N SER A 442 10.24 2.51 15.47
CA SER A 442 10.24 1.16 14.89
C SER A 442 9.40 0.21 15.74
N ASP A 443 8.65 0.72 16.70
CA ASP A 443 7.85 -0.04 17.63
C ASP A 443 6.40 0.35 17.38
N HIS A 444 5.52 -0.65 17.20
CA HIS A 444 4.14 -0.43 16.78
C HIS A 444 3.18 -0.94 17.86
N ALA A 445 2.23 -0.13 18.26
CA ALA A 445 1.12 -0.49 19.12
C ALA A 445 -0.07 -0.90 18.28
N ASP A 446 -0.66 -2.04 18.60
CA ASP A 446 -1.86 -2.52 17.94
C ASP A 446 -2.99 -2.71 18.97
N ILE A 447 -3.84 -1.70 19.10
CA ILE A 447 -4.77 -1.54 20.21
C ILE A 447 -6.20 -1.75 19.71
N THR A 448 -6.84 -2.82 20.16
CA THR A 448 -8.30 -2.96 20.03
C THR A 448 -8.95 -2.30 21.25
N ALA A 449 -9.72 -1.23 21.05
CA ALA A 449 -10.26 -0.42 22.13
C ALA A 449 -11.30 -1.17 22.98
N GLY A 450 -12.23 -1.85 22.30
CA GLY A 450 -13.42 -2.41 22.94
C GLY A 450 -14.56 -1.39 22.98
N ARG A 451 -15.41 -1.41 24.00
CA ARG A 451 -16.46 -0.40 24.21
C ARG A 451 -16.12 0.41 25.46
N GLY A 452 -16.36 1.71 25.45
CA GLY A 452 -16.07 2.55 26.61
C GLY A 452 -15.86 3.98 26.19
N ASP A 453 -15.49 4.84 27.14
CA ASP A 453 -14.85 6.11 26.84
C ASP A 453 -13.32 5.95 27.02
N ASP A 454 -12.62 5.58 25.95
CA ASP A 454 -11.22 5.14 25.98
C ASP A 454 -10.20 6.27 25.73
N ASP A 455 -8.99 6.14 26.28
CA ASP A 455 -7.86 7.07 26.10
C ASP A 455 -6.63 6.31 25.59
N LEU A 456 -6.44 6.33 24.27
CA LEU A 456 -5.47 5.52 23.53
C LEU A 456 -4.34 6.39 22.98
N SER A 457 -3.10 5.93 23.13
CA SER A 457 -1.91 6.61 22.57
C SER A 457 -0.93 5.60 21.96
N GLY A 458 -0.49 5.82 20.73
CA GLY A 458 0.31 4.89 19.92
C GLY A 458 1.82 4.99 20.15
N GLY A 459 2.38 6.19 20.08
CA GLY A 459 3.82 6.39 20.24
C GLY A 459 4.45 7.02 19.00
N ALA A 460 5.69 6.65 18.67
CA ALA A 460 6.40 7.26 17.54
C ALA A 460 6.47 6.37 16.29
N GLY A 461 5.92 5.15 16.33
CA GLY A 461 5.89 4.22 15.20
C GLY A 461 4.54 4.25 14.49
N ASP A 462 4.35 3.36 13.53
CA ASP A 462 3.09 3.26 12.78
C ASP A 462 2.07 2.44 13.59
N ASP A 463 1.16 3.10 14.29
CA ASP A 463 0.27 2.47 15.27
C ASP A 463 -1.14 2.22 14.71
N SER A 464 -1.83 1.22 15.26
CA SER A 464 -3.18 0.83 14.84
C SER A 464 -4.15 0.89 16.02
N PHE A 465 -5.27 1.57 15.84
CA PHE A 465 -6.38 1.64 16.80
C PHE A 465 -7.62 1.01 16.19
N ARG A 466 -8.13 -0.09 16.77
CA ARG A 466 -9.27 -0.83 16.24
C ARG A 466 -10.53 -0.60 17.04
N PHE A 467 -11.62 -0.34 16.33
CA PHE A 467 -12.95 -0.08 16.89
C PHE A 467 -14.03 -0.85 16.14
N ASP A 468 -15.06 -1.33 16.82
CA ASP A 468 -16.35 -1.59 16.17
C ASP A 468 -16.99 -0.26 15.73
N ALA A 469 -17.91 -0.28 14.75
CA ALA A 469 -18.52 0.94 14.21
C ALA A 469 -19.17 1.86 15.27
N ASP A 470 -19.78 1.26 16.30
CA ASP A 470 -20.45 1.99 17.39
C ASP A 470 -19.55 2.23 18.62
N ALA A 471 -18.29 1.77 18.58
CA ALA A 471 -17.38 1.83 19.71
C ALA A 471 -16.60 3.15 19.80
N LEU A 472 -16.24 3.75 18.67
CA LEU A 472 -15.57 5.05 18.66
C LEU A 472 -16.60 6.17 18.85
N THR A 473 -16.64 6.74 20.04
CA THR A 473 -17.55 7.82 20.42
C THR A 473 -16.83 9.17 20.53
N LEU A 474 -17.61 10.24 20.70
CA LEU A 474 -17.10 11.60 20.96
C LEU A 474 -16.36 11.75 22.31
N ASN A 475 -16.46 10.76 23.20
CA ASN A 475 -15.77 10.78 24.47
C ASN A 475 -14.35 10.24 24.40
N ASP A 476 -14.10 9.32 23.47
CA ASP A 476 -12.81 8.68 23.22
C ASP A 476 -11.72 9.69 22.84
N ILE A 477 -10.50 9.35 23.21
CA ILE A 477 -9.27 10.08 22.89
C ILE A 477 -8.36 9.10 22.16
N VAL A 478 -7.92 9.46 20.95
CA VAL A 478 -6.99 8.65 20.16
C VAL A 478 -5.84 9.55 19.73
N GLN A 479 -4.61 9.18 20.08
CA GLN A 479 -3.40 9.93 19.75
C GLN A 479 -2.39 9.00 19.08
N GLY A 480 -2.22 9.07 17.76
CA GLY A 480 -1.15 8.31 17.09
C GLY A 480 0.23 8.82 17.52
N ASN A 481 0.41 10.14 17.39
CA ASN A 481 1.57 10.99 17.68
C ASN A 481 2.56 11.09 16.51
N GLY A 482 3.42 10.10 16.27
CA GLY A 482 4.34 10.15 15.14
C GLY A 482 4.46 8.79 14.50
N GLY A 483 4.74 8.75 13.19
CA GLY A 483 4.56 7.54 12.40
C GLY A 483 3.46 7.77 11.37
N HIS A 484 3.02 6.71 10.71
CA HIS A 484 1.80 6.67 9.91
C HIS A 484 0.74 5.87 10.68
N ASP A 485 -0.09 6.58 11.42
CA ASP A 485 -1.04 6.00 12.37
C ASP A 485 -2.42 5.80 11.74
N ARG A 486 -3.11 4.73 12.12
CA ARG A 486 -4.41 4.40 11.52
C ARG A 486 -5.49 4.02 12.53
N ILE A 487 -6.72 4.41 12.23
CA ILE A 487 -7.92 3.86 12.87
C ILE A 487 -8.54 2.83 11.93
N VAL A 488 -8.81 1.64 12.47
CA VAL A 488 -9.44 0.52 11.75
C VAL A 488 -10.80 0.23 12.35
N PHE A 489 -11.84 0.37 11.55
CA PHE A 489 -13.18 -0.05 11.92
C PHE A 489 -13.39 -1.52 11.55
N GLU A 490 -13.66 -2.38 12.54
CA GLU A 490 -13.81 -3.84 12.35
C GLU A 490 -15.19 -4.24 11.84
N THR A 491 -16.19 -3.36 11.95
CA THR A 491 -17.54 -3.57 11.43
C THR A 491 -17.99 -2.39 10.56
N ALA A 492 -18.74 -2.67 9.50
CA ALA A 492 -19.31 -1.62 8.66
C ALA A 492 -20.42 -0.85 9.39
N GLY A 493 -20.60 0.44 9.05
CA GLY A 493 -21.54 1.32 9.74
C GLY A 493 -21.64 2.73 9.19
N SER A 494 -22.19 3.65 9.99
CA SER A 494 -22.30 5.07 9.64
C SER A 494 -21.39 5.88 10.56
N PHE A 495 -20.58 6.75 9.96
CA PHE A 495 -19.52 7.49 10.61
C PHE A 495 -19.67 8.98 10.28
N ASP A 496 -19.92 9.79 11.31
CA ASP A 496 -20.10 11.24 11.16
C ASP A 496 -18.96 11.99 11.84
N PHE A 497 -17.96 12.38 11.06
CA PHE A 497 -16.79 13.17 11.49
C PHE A 497 -17.00 14.69 11.30
N SER A 498 -18.25 15.17 11.26
CA SER A 498 -18.53 16.57 10.92
C SER A 498 -18.43 17.58 12.07
N SER A 499 -18.41 17.11 13.33
CA SER A 499 -18.49 17.98 14.53
C SER A 499 -17.11 18.36 15.10
N SER A 500 -17.02 19.49 15.80
CA SER A 500 -15.80 19.89 16.53
C SER A 500 -15.43 18.94 17.69
N GLU A 501 -16.32 18.02 18.04
CA GLU A 501 -16.14 17.08 19.16
C GLU A 501 -15.14 15.97 18.80
N TRP A 502 -14.88 15.74 17.51
CA TRP A 502 -13.83 14.85 16.99
C TRP A 502 -12.40 15.39 17.10
N SER A 503 -12.22 16.56 17.73
CA SER A 503 -10.90 17.16 18.02
C SER A 503 -10.02 16.36 18.99
N LYS A 504 -10.49 15.21 19.46
CA LYS A 504 -9.76 14.29 20.35
C LYS A 504 -9.07 13.15 19.63
N VAL A 505 -9.36 12.95 18.34
CA VAL A 505 -8.53 12.13 17.46
C VAL A 505 -7.44 13.03 16.92
N LEU A 506 -6.19 12.73 17.26
CA LEU A 506 -5.03 13.56 17.01
C LEU A 506 -3.91 12.73 16.36
N PHE A 507 -3.32 13.27 15.29
CA PHE A 507 -2.17 12.66 14.60
C PHE A 507 -2.48 11.21 14.17
N VAL A 508 -3.53 11.05 13.37
CA VAL A 508 -3.92 9.78 12.73
C VAL A 508 -4.07 10.09 11.26
N GLU A 509 -3.30 9.41 10.41
CA GLU A 509 -3.16 9.71 8.98
C GLU A 509 -4.03 8.81 8.10
N GLU A 510 -4.55 7.70 8.61
CA GLU A 510 -5.38 6.76 7.85
C GLU A 510 -6.66 6.32 8.59
N LEU A 511 -7.77 6.26 7.85
CA LEU A 511 -9.01 5.58 8.25
C LEU A 511 -9.22 4.35 7.39
N VAL A 512 -9.42 3.19 8.01
CA VAL A 512 -9.68 1.92 7.34
C VAL A 512 -11.06 1.41 7.74
N PHE A 513 -11.93 1.18 6.77
CA PHE A 513 -13.31 0.74 6.99
C PHE A 513 -13.49 -0.73 6.60
N ALA A 514 -14.21 -1.49 7.41
CA ALA A 514 -14.47 -2.91 7.17
C ALA A 514 -15.34 -3.16 5.93
N ASN A 515 -15.32 -4.42 5.45
CA ASN A 515 -16.25 -4.90 4.43
C ASN A 515 -17.72 -4.65 4.82
N GLY A 516 -18.55 -4.33 3.84
CA GLY A 516 -19.96 -3.97 3.97
C GLY A 516 -20.18 -2.47 3.71
N SER A 517 -21.44 -2.04 3.56
CA SER A 517 -21.74 -0.64 3.25
C SER A 517 -21.41 0.32 4.39
N ASN A 518 -20.52 1.27 4.13
CA ASN A 518 -20.16 2.36 5.03
C ASN A 518 -20.75 3.70 4.56
N ASP A 519 -21.22 4.53 5.49
CA ASP A 519 -21.74 5.88 5.21
C ASP A 519 -20.96 6.91 6.00
N ILE A 520 -20.04 7.61 5.33
CA ILE A 520 -18.97 8.42 5.92
C ILE A 520 -19.16 9.88 5.55
N LEU A 521 -19.34 10.74 6.55
CA LEU A 521 -19.34 12.19 6.40
C LEU A 521 -18.08 12.78 7.02
N LEU A 522 -17.26 13.47 6.22
CA LEU A 522 -15.98 14.03 6.64
C LEU A 522 -15.89 15.52 6.29
N SER A 523 -16.10 16.41 7.25
CA SER A 523 -16.08 17.87 6.98
C SER A 523 -14.85 18.61 7.50
N ARG A 524 -13.98 17.94 8.28
CA ARG A 524 -12.71 18.50 8.78
C ARG A 524 -11.66 17.41 9.02
N THR A 525 -10.43 17.73 8.65
CA THR A 525 -9.19 16.98 8.94
C THR A 525 -8.40 17.56 10.11
N TYR A 526 -8.82 18.68 10.73
CA TYR A 526 -8.06 19.44 11.74
C TYR A 526 -7.69 18.71 13.07
N GLY A 527 -7.94 17.40 13.17
CA GLY A 527 -7.37 16.48 14.18
C GLY A 527 -6.60 15.30 13.56
N PHE A 528 -6.86 14.96 12.31
CA PHE A 528 -6.31 13.85 11.53
C PHE A 528 -4.99 14.17 10.79
N GLY A 529 -4.24 15.21 11.19
CA GLY A 529 -3.01 15.54 10.48
C GLY A 529 -2.18 16.63 11.13
N GLY A 530 -0.98 16.26 11.57
CA GLY A 530 0.05 17.16 12.08
C GLY A 530 1.15 17.50 11.07
N PHE A 531 1.08 17.00 9.83
CA PHE A 531 2.14 17.16 8.83
C PHE A 531 1.60 17.37 7.41
N ASP A 532 2.46 17.94 6.57
CA ASP A 532 2.26 18.51 5.23
C ASP A 532 2.05 17.44 4.13
N GLY A 533 1.08 16.51 4.28
CA GLY A 533 0.84 15.38 3.36
C GLY A 533 -0.62 14.89 3.26
N ASP A 534 -0.88 13.95 2.34
CA ASP A 534 -2.23 13.41 2.03
C ASP A 534 -2.83 12.59 3.20
N PHE A 535 -4.14 12.70 3.40
CA PHE A 535 -4.90 11.88 4.36
C PHE A 535 -5.49 10.64 3.68
N TYR A 536 -5.29 9.45 4.26
CA TYR A 536 -5.64 8.18 3.64
C TYR A 536 -7.01 7.68 4.10
N ILE A 537 -7.82 7.22 3.16
CA ILE A 537 -9.10 6.55 3.43
C ILE A 537 -9.11 5.24 2.66
N THR A 538 -9.22 4.13 3.38
CA THR A 538 -9.31 2.79 2.80
C THR A 538 -10.70 2.23 3.03
N LEU A 539 -11.45 2.05 1.96
CA LEU A 539 -12.79 1.46 1.89
C LEU A 539 -12.65 0.04 1.35
N ASN A 540 -12.94 -0.97 2.18
CA ASN A 540 -12.93 -2.36 1.73
C ASN A 540 -14.29 -2.73 1.07
N ASP A 541 -14.40 -3.93 0.47
CA ASP A 541 -15.58 -4.35 -0.31
C ASP A 541 -16.95 -4.04 0.35
N GLY A 542 -17.81 -3.29 -0.34
CA GLY A 542 -19.15 -2.88 0.11
C GLY A 542 -19.68 -1.71 -0.71
N ASP A 543 -20.99 -1.40 -0.64
CA ASP A 543 -21.52 -0.18 -1.27
C ASP A 543 -21.24 1.02 -0.35
N ASP A 544 -20.13 1.73 -0.57
CA ASP A 544 -19.66 2.78 0.32
C ASP A 544 -20.08 4.18 -0.13
N ARG A 545 -20.30 5.07 0.85
CA ARG A 545 -20.58 6.49 0.64
C ARG A 545 -19.56 7.31 1.40
N LEU A 546 -18.83 8.17 0.70
CA LEU A 546 -17.94 9.16 1.26
C LEU A 546 -18.40 10.55 0.81
N ASP A 547 -18.76 11.40 1.77
CA ASP A 547 -19.02 12.83 1.55
C ASP A 547 -17.94 13.66 2.26
N ALA A 548 -16.98 14.15 1.49
CA ALA A 548 -15.89 14.99 1.94
C ALA A 548 -15.85 16.38 1.25
N ALA A 549 -16.99 16.83 0.73
CA ALA A 549 -17.10 18.05 -0.10
C ALA A 549 -16.62 19.34 0.59
N ASP A 550 -16.64 19.38 1.93
CA ASP A 550 -16.24 20.56 2.71
C ASP A 550 -14.73 20.59 3.04
N LEU A 551 -13.95 19.59 2.60
CA LEU A 551 -12.50 19.54 2.84
C LEU A 551 -11.70 20.38 1.85
N HIS A 552 -10.52 20.83 2.27
CA HIS A 552 -9.60 21.61 1.46
C HIS A 552 -8.21 20.95 1.31
N ASP A 553 -7.98 19.84 1.99
CA ASP A 553 -6.72 19.09 1.97
C ASP A 553 -6.81 17.95 0.94
N GLY A 554 -5.68 17.46 0.44
CA GLY A 554 -5.63 16.31 -0.46
C GLY A 554 -5.96 15.00 0.25
N LEU A 555 -6.93 14.26 -0.29
CA LEU A 555 -7.32 12.93 0.13
C LEU A 555 -6.72 11.87 -0.77
N ARG A 556 -6.40 10.72 -0.18
CA ARG A 556 -6.03 9.51 -0.92
C ARG A 556 -6.99 8.39 -0.56
N ILE A 557 -7.91 8.09 -1.48
CA ILE A 557 -9.03 7.18 -1.28
C ILE A 557 -8.74 5.87 -2.02
N VAL A 558 -8.67 4.77 -1.29
CA VAL A 558 -8.61 3.41 -1.84
C VAL A 558 -9.99 2.79 -1.71
N ALA A 559 -10.59 2.38 -2.82
CA ALA A 559 -11.93 1.78 -2.83
C ALA A 559 -11.88 0.32 -3.30
N GLY A 560 -12.67 -0.51 -2.64
CA GLY A 560 -12.85 -1.93 -2.93
C GLY A 560 -13.99 -2.17 -3.93
N ALA A 561 -14.51 -3.39 -3.96
CA ALA A 561 -15.65 -3.72 -4.81
C ALA A 561 -16.97 -3.21 -4.22
N GLY A 562 -17.84 -2.60 -5.02
CA GLY A 562 -19.11 -2.05 -4.54
C GLY A 562 -19.81 -1.21 -5.60
N ASP A 563 -21.00 -0.69 -5.25
CA ASP A 563 -21.58 0.48 -5.92
C ASP A 563 -21.24 1.73 -5.08
N ASP A 564 -20.05 2.29 -5.26
CA ASP A 564 -19.48 3.33 -4.40
C ASP A 564 -19.88 4.76 -4.82
N HIS A 565 -19.96 5.66 -3.85
CA HIS A 565 -20.27 7.07 -4.08
C HIS A 565 -19.31 7.97 -3.30
N LEU A 566 -18.28 8.43 -3.99
CA LEU A 566 -17.12 9.10 -3.42
C LEU A 566 -17.09 10.56 -3.86
N ILE A 567 -17.24 11.47 -2.89
CA ILE A 567 -17.14 12.92 -3.11
C ILE A 567 -15.98 13.44 -2.29
N SER A 568 -14.98 14.04 -2.94
CA SER A 568 -13.85 14.73 -2.31
C SER A 568 -14.03 16.25 -2.30
N GLY A 569 -13.01 16.97 -1.84
CA GLY A 569 -13.07 18.40 -1.51
C GLY A 569 -12.37 19.31 -2.53
N TYR A 570 -11.82 20.44 -2.07
CA TYR A 570 -11.06 21.39 -2.89
C TYR A 570 -9.57 21.05 -3.02
N GLY A 571 -9.14 19.85 -2.60
CA GLY A 571 -7.75 19.40 -2.56
C GLY A 571 -7.22 18.95 -3.93
N SER A 572 -6.03 18.36 -3.95
CA SER A 572 -5.62 17.48 -5.07
C SER A 572 -5.81 16.05 -4.59
N ASP A 573 -6.92 15.46 -4.97
CA ASP A 573 -7.40 14.20 -4.43
C ASP A 573 -7.00 13.04 -5.35
N THR A 574 -6.64 11.91 -4.76
CA THR A 574 -6.27 10.68 -5.49
C THR A 574 -7.27 9.57 -5.16
N PHE A 575 -7.94 9.06 -6.19
CA PHE A 575 -8.82 7.90 -6.11
C PHE A 575 -8.10 6.68 -6.65
N ILE A 576 -8.16 5.56 -5.93
CA ILE A 576 -7.41 4.35 -6.25
C ILE A 576 -8.38 3.17 -6.28
N PHE A 577 -8.44 2.51 -7.44
CA PHE A 577 -9.30 1.35 -7.67
C PHE A 577 -8.50 0.19 -8.25
N ARG A 578 -8.98 -1.04 -8.07
CA ARG A 578 -8.73 -2.08 -9.08
C ARG A 578 -9.72 -1.85 -10.21
N LEU A 579 -9.30 -2.02 -11.45
CA LEU A 579 -10.17 -1.76 -12.59
C LEU A 579 -11.42 -2.65 -12.61
N GLU A 580 -11.32 -3.90 -12.13
CA GLU A 580 -12.48 -4.78 -11.99
C GLU A 580 -13.52 -4.32 -10.96
N ASP A 581 -13.11 -3.46 -10.02
CA ASP A 581 -13.96 -2.93 -8.95
C ASP A 581 -14.61 -1.60 -9.38
N LEU A 582 -14.13 -0.95 -10.46
CA LEU A 582 -14.69 0.30 -10.99
C LEU A 582 -15.72 0.06 -12.11
N THR A 583 -16.99 0.30 -11.80
CA THR A 583 -18.15 0.08 -12.66
C THR A 583 -18.92 1.38 -12.98
N SER A 584 -19.93 1.32 -13.85
CA SER A 584 -20.82 2.47 -14.10
C SER A 584 -21.73 2.84 -12.92
N ALA A 585 -21.84 1.97 -11.91
CA ALA A 585 -22.67 2.23 -10.75
C ALA A 585 -21.94 3.10 -9.73
N ASP A 586 -20.61 3.07 -9.76
CA ASP A 586 -19.75 3.93 -8.97
C ASP A 586 -19.91 5.38 -9.39
N PHE A 587 -19.76 6.29 -8.45
CA PHE A 587 -19.80 7.72 -8.67
C PHE A 587 -18.60 8.36 -7.99
N ILE A 588 -17.82 9.11 -8.77
CA ILE A 588 -16.63 9.80 -8.26
C ILE A 588 -16.76 11.29 -8.57
N ASP A 589 -16.60 12.13 -7.57
CA ASP A 589 -16.62 13.58 -7.69
C ASP A 589 -15.38 14.18 -7.00
N GLY A 590 -14.50 14.79 -7.78
CA GLY A 590 -13.30 15.50 -7.30
C GLY A 590 -13.59 16.82 -6.59
N GLY A 591 -14.84 17.30 -6.56
CA GLY A 591 -15.27 18.48 -5.80
C GLY A 591 -14.86 19.85 -6.37
N ASP A 592 -13.92 19.89 -7.31
CA ASP A 592 -13.36 21.08 -7.93
C ASP A 592 -13.91 21.32 -9.37
N SER A 593 -13.59 22.46 -10.00
CA SER A 593 -14.05 22.68 -11.40
C SER A 593 -13.02 23.21 -12.39
N TYR A 594 -11.83 23.68 -12.00
CA TYR A 594 -10.93 24.32 -12.99
C TYR A 594 -9.42 24.38 -12.63
N TRP A 595 -8.96 23.92 -11.45
CA TRP A 595 -7.54 24.06 -11.07
C TRP A 595 -6.97 22.92 -10.22
N SER A 596 -7.75 21.93 -9.76
CA SER A 596 -7.21 20.75 -9.08
C SER A 596 -6.49 19.83 -10.07
N SER A 597 -5.60 19.00 -9.52
CA SER A 597 -4.90 17.95 -10.22
C SER A 597 -5.41 16.58 -9.77
N ASP A 598 -6.74 16.46 -9.60
CA ASP A 598 -7.34 15.22 -9.11
C ASP A 598 -7.02 14.05 -10.04
N ARG A 599 -6.73 12.91 -9.44
CA ARG A 599 -6.16 11.77 -10.13
C ARG A 599 -6.92 10.49 -9.82
N LEU A 600 -7.23 9.74 -10.86
CA LEU A 600 -7.66 8.34 -10.76
C LEU A 600 -6.48 7.42 -11.06
N ILE A 601 -6.18 6.50 -10.15
CA ILE A 601 -5.18 5.44 -10.32
C ILE A 601 -5.88 4.10 -10.39
N LEU A 602 -5.64 3.37 -11.47
CA LEU A 602 -6.04 1.98 -11.63
C LEU A 602 -4.86 1.08 -11.27
N THR A 603 -5.09 0.10 -10.41
CA THR A 603 -4.02 -0.80 -9.88
C THR A 603 -3.96 -2.16 -10.57
N THR A 604 -4.91 -2.45 -11.47
CA THR A 604 -4.95 -3.66 -12.29
C THR A 604 -5.22 -3.30 -13.75
N ALA A 605 -4.56 -4.01 -14.67
CA ALA A 605 -4.71 -3.78 -16.11
C ALA A 605 -6.01 -4.38 -16.67
N GLY A 606 -6.56 -3.75 -17.71
CA GLY A 606 -7.76 -4.25 -18.39
C GLY A 606 -8.43 -3.24 -19.32
N HIS A 607 -9.76 -3.30 -19.44
CA HIS A 607 -10.53 -2.43 -20.33
C HIS A 607 -11.24 -1.30 -19.57
N PHE A 608 -10.85 -0.05 -19.81
CA PHE A 608 -11.47 1.16 -19.25
C PHE A 608 -12.18 1.95 -20.35
N SER A 609 -13.44 2.31 -20.12
CA SER A 609 -14.28 3.00 -21.10
C SER A 609 -15.34 3.85 -20.41
N ALA A 610 -16.22 4.52 -21.18
CA ALA A 610 -17.35 5.27 -20.62
C ALA A 610 -18.33 4.40 -19.82
N ALA A 611 -18.27 3.06 -19.96
CA ALA A 611 -19.05 2.14 -19.13
C ALA A 611 -18.48 1.98 -17.70
N ASN A 612 -17.27 2.49 -17.45
CA ASN A 612 -16.60 2.49 -16.14
C ASN A 612 -16.54 3.91 -15.55
N TRP A 613 -17.10 4.91 -16.24
CA TRP A 613 -16.93 6.31 -15.91
C TRP A 613 -18.27 6.98 -15.62
N ASN A 614 -18.42 7.49 -14.41
CA ASN A 614 -19.56 8.26 -13.98
C ASN A 614 -19.07 9.30 -12.95
N SER A 615 -18.69 10.48 -13.45
CA SER A 615 -18.24 11.61 -12.65
C SER A 615 -18.97 12.89 -13.04
N ASP A 616 -19.17 13.80 -12.09
CA ASP A 616 -19.80 15.12 -12.33
C ASP A 616 -18.78 16.27 -12.46
N ASN A 617 -17.54 16.10 -11.97
CA ASN A 617 -16.44 17.06 -12.08
C ASN A 617 -15.17 16.44 -12.71
N VAL A 618 -14.32 17.28 -13.31
CA VAL A 618 -13.23 16.87 -14.20
C VAL A 618 -12.03 16.36 -13.41
N MET A 619 -11.82 15.05 -13.41
CA MET A 619 -10.54 14.46 -13.02
C MET A 619 -9.45 14.93 -14.00
N ALA A 620 -8.32 15.40 -13.50
CA ALA A 620 -7.25 15.92 -14.35
C ALA A 620 -6.40 14.79 -14.97
N GLU A 621 -6.14 13.73 -14.19
CA GLU A 621 -5.20 12.67 -14.55
C GLU A 621 -5.79 11.26 -14.37
N LEU A 622 -5.54 10.39 -15.35
CA LEU A 622 -5.73 8.94 -15.26
C LEU A 622 -4.37 8.23 -15.30
N GLN A 623 -4.07 7.43 -14.30
CA GLN A 623 -2.89 6.57 -14.27
C GLN A 623 -3.30 5.10 -14.37
N LEU A 624 -2.77 4.40 -15.37
CA LEU A 624 -3.02 2.97 -15.59
C LEU A 624 -2.00 2.10 -14.83
N ALA A 625 -2.36 0.83 -14.62
CA ALA A 625 -1.46 -0.16 -14.07
C ALA A 625 -0.56 -0.77 -15.14
N ASP A 626 0.56 -1.34 -14.73
CA ASP A 626 1.36 -2.22 -15.58
C ASP A 626 0.52 -3.41 -16.09
N GLY A 627 0.70 -3.76 -17.36
CA GLY A 627 -0.03 -4.80 -18.08
C GLY A 627 -0.64 -4.26 -19.38
N ALA A 628 -1.37 -5.11 -20.12
CA ALA A 628 -2.01 -4.68 -21.36
C ALA A 628 -3.38 -4.04 -21.08
N ASN A 629 -3.47 -2.74 -21.29
CA ASN A 629 -4.64 -1.90 -21.09
C ASN A 629 -5.33 -1.57 -22.42
N ILE A 630 -6.66 -1.47 -22.38
CA ILE A 630 -7.47 -0.94 -23.48
C ILE A 630 -8.29 0.20 -22.90
N VAL A 631 -8.11 1.40 -23.45
CA VAL A 631 -8.74 2.63 -22.97
C VAL A 631 -9.52 3.28 -24.10
N GLU A 632 -10.81 3.51 -23.90
CA GLU A 632 -11.67 4.25 -24.84
C GLU A 632 -12.10 5.58 -24.20
N LEU A 633 -11.53 6.70 -24.67
CA LEU A 633 -11.72 8.03 -24.08
C LEU A 633 -12.88 8.81 -24.72
N THR A 634 -13.60 9.57 -23.89
CA THR A 634 -14.59 10.58 -24.28
C THR A 634 -14.19 11.97 -23.78
N SER A 635 -14.87 13.03 -24.24
CA SER A 635 -14.49 14.42 -23.91
C SER A 635 -14.65 14.80 -22.42
N ASP A 636 -15.40 14.03 -21.65
CA ASP A 636 -15.69 14.19 -20.22
C ASP A 636 -14.74 13.39 -19.30
N MET A 637 -13.82 12.62 -19.89
CA MET A 637 -12.78 11.87 -19.18
C MET A 637 -11.50 12.70 -18.98
N PRO A 638 -10.54 12.24 -18.15
CA PRO A 638 -9.31 12.97 -17.84
C PRO A 638 -8.54 13.45 -19.05
N ASP A 639 -7.94 14.64 -18.94
CA ASP A 639 -7.18 15.26 -20.03
C ASP A 639 -5.75 14.75 -20.12
N THR A 640 -5.19 14.31 -18.99
CA THR A 640 -3.87 13.69 -18.93
C THR A 640 -4.01 12.20 -18.63
N ILE A 641 -3.31 11.37 -19.41
CA ILE A 641 -3.26 9.92 -19.22
C ILE A 641 -1.81 9.49 -19.14
N SER A 642 -1.44 8.76 -18.09
CA SER A 642 -0.19 8.01 -18.03
C SER A 642 -0.52 6.53 -18.16
N ASP A 643 0.05 5.90 -19.17
CA ASP A 643 -0.01 4.45 -19.29
C ASP A 643 0.91 3.77 -18.26
N GLY A 644 0.73 2.46 -18.10
CA GLY A 644 1.62 1.62 -17.31
C GLY A 644 2.45 0.75 -18.26
N ALA A 645 3.49 0.08 -17.77
CA ALA A 645 4.32 -0.73 -18.67
C ALA A 645 3.51 -1.92 -19.23
N GLY A 646 3.50 -2.13 -20.55
CA GLY A 646 2.77 -3.19 -21.23
C GLY A 646 2.29 -2.78 -22.61
N ASP A 647 1.70 -3.70 -23.38
CA ASP A 647 1.18 -3.39 -24.72
C ASP A 647 -0.19 -2.69 -24.59
N ASP A 648 -0.19 -1.35 -24.56
CA ASP A 648 -1.38 -0.55 -24.26
C ASP A 648 -2.09 -0.03 -25.52
N ARG A 649 -3.42 0.10 -25.46
CA ARG A 649 -4.24 0.65 -26.53
C ARG A 649 -5.11 1.78 -26.00
N ILE A 650 -4.78 3.02 -26.35
CA ILE A 650 -5.54 4.22 -25.99
C ILE A 650 -6.25 4.78 -27.25
N ASP A 651 -7.58 4.79 -27.23
CA ASP A 651 -8.44 5.28 -28.31
C ASP A 651 -9.20 6.54 -27.86
N ALA A 652 -8.66 7.70 -28.23
CA ALA A 652 -9.21 9.03 -27.99
C ALA A 652 -10.02 9.58 -29.18
N SER A 653 -10.43 8.73 -30.13
CA SER A 653 -11.15 9.17 -31.35
C SER A 653 -12.48 9.89 -31.09
N ASN A 654 -13.09 9.71 -29.91
CA ASN A 654 -14.29 10.41 -29.48
C ASN A 654 -14.01 11.54 -28.46
N ALA A 655 -12.74 11.89 -28.24
CA ALA A 655 -12.30 13.00 -27.41
C ALA A 655 -11.86 14.20 -28.28
N TRP A 656 -11.63 15.36 -27.64
CA TRP A 656 -11.13 16.55 -28.33
C TRP A 656 -9.60 16.62 -28.28
N SER A 657 -9.03 16.95 -27.13
CA SER A 657 -7.59 17.09 -26.90
C SER A 657 -7.18 16.25 -25.70
N LYS A 658 -6.09 15.49 -25.80
CA LYS A 658 -5.51 14.70 -24.71
C LYS A 658 -3.99 14.81 -24.65
N THR A 659 -3.45 14.73 -23.43
CA THR A 659 -2.02 14.59 -23.17
C THR A 659 -1.77 13.16 -22.71
N ILE A 660 -0.91 12.43 -23.42
CA ILE A 660 -0.64 11.01 -23.16
C ILE A 660 0.83 10.83 -22.87
N TYR A 661 1.14 10.19 -21.74
CA TYR A 661 2.47 9.66 -21.44
C TYR A 661 2.46 8.18 -21.77
N LEU A 662 3.26 7.78 -22.76
CA LEU A 662 3.48 6.38 -23.10
C LEU A 662 4.76 5.86 -22.43
N SER A 663 4.74 4.59 -22.02
CA SER A 663 5.80 3.90 -21.28
C SER A 663 6.27 2.66 -22.06
N GLU A 664 6.90 1.69 -21.39
CA GLU A 664 7.50 0.53 -22.06
C GLU A 664 6.42 -0.42 -22.59
N GLY A 665 6.32 -0.59 -23.92
CA GLY A 665 5.28 -1.41 -24.55
C GLY A 665 5.39 -1.45 -26.08
N ASP A 666 4.59 -2.32 -26.73
CA ASP A 666 4.23 -2.16 -28.14
C ASP A 666 2.84 -1.48 -28.20
N ASP A 667 2.80 -0.16 -28.11
CA ASP A 667 1.60 0.64 -27.79
C ASP A 667 0.81 1.09 -29.01
N THR A 668 -0.46 1.41 -28.81
CA THR A 668 -1.34 2.00 -29.81
C THR A 668 -2.08 3.21 -29.27
N PHE A 669 -1.77 4.39 -29.78
CA PHE A 669 -2.53 5.62 -29.54
C PHE A 669 -3.32 6.04 -30.79
N ILE A 670 -4.59 6.40 -30.60
CA ILE A 670 -5.44 7.00 -31.62
C ILE A 670 -6.02 8.31 -31.06
N GLY A 671 -5.57 9.45 -31.58
CA GLY A 671 -6.01 10.79 -31.22
C GLY A 671 -7.42 11.16 -31.67
N GLY A 672 -7.88 12.30 -31.17
CA GLY A 672 -9.17 12.91 -31.41
C GLY A 672 -9.19 13.86 -32.61
N ALA A 673 -10.00 14.91 -32.50
CA ALA A 673 -10.15 15.95 -33.54
C ALA A 673 -9.57 17.32 -33.11
N GLY A 674 -8.99 17.41 -31.92
CA GLY A 674 -8.36 18.59 -31.35
C GLY A 674 -6.84 18.46 -31.34
N TYR A 675 -6.18 19.23 -30.48
CA TYR A 675 -4.72 19.17 -30.29
C TYR A 675 -4.38 18.03 -29.33
N ASP A 676 -3.73 16.95 -29.80
CA ASP A 676 -3.24 15.87 -28.95
C ASP A 676 -1.71 15.95 -28.76
N HIS A 677 -1.26 15.69 -27.54
CA HIS A 677 0.15 15.71 -27.16
C HIS A 677 0.59 14.36 -26.61
N ILE A 678 1.46 13.66 -27.33
CA ILE A 678 2.00 12.35 -26.94
C ILE A 678 3.43 12.53 -26.46
N LEU A 679 3.75 12.08 -25.25
CA LEU A 679 5.07 12.14 -24.64
C LEU A 679 5.58 10.72 -24.41
N ILE A 680 6.78 10.42 -24.91
CA ILE A 680 7.40 9.09 -24.80
C ILE A 680 8.83 9.24 -24.30
N ASP A 681 9.29 8.32 -23.44
CA ASP A 681 10.73 8.18 -23.20
C ASP A 681 11.37 7.46 -24.40
N GLY A 682 12.49 7.97 -24.89
CA GLY A 682 13.08 7.57 -26.17
C GLY A 682 13.48 6.09 -26.30
N ALA A 683 13.68 5.40 -25.18
CA ALA A 683 13.99 3.96 -25.17
C ALA A 683 12.77 3.08 -25.45
N ASP A 684 11.56 3.64 -25.31
CA ASP A 684 10.31 2.90 -25.29
C ASP A 684 9.60 2.91 -26.66
N PHE A 685 10.04 3.77 -27.60
CA PHE A 685 9.47 3.86 -28.95
C PHE A 685 10.21 2.98 -29.99
N ASN A 686 9.44 2.23 -30.80
CA ASN A 686 9.91 1.30 -31.81
C ASN A 686 8.90 1.12 -32.98
N GLU A 687 9.31 0.38 -34.03
CA GLU A 687 8.51 0.12 -35.26
C GLU A 687 7.12 -0.55 -35.05
N ARG A 688 6.85 -1.10 -33.86
CA ARG A 688 5.58 -1.75 -33.52
C ARG A 688 4.57 -0.80 -32.91
N ASP A 689 5.03 0.32 -32.36
CA ASP A 689 4.18 1.35 -31.80
C ASP A 689 3.35 2.01 -32.90
N ARG A 690 2.08 2.24 -32.59
CA ARG A 690 1.10 2.76 -33.54
C ARG A 690 0.47 4.04 -33.02
N ILE A 691 0.90 5.18 -33.57
CA ILE A 691 0.43 6.50 -33.15
C ILE A 691 -0.33 7.17 -34.30
N ILE A 692 -1.59 7.51 -34.09
CA ILE A 692 -2.44 8.15 -35.09
C ILE A 692 -3.02 9.43 -34.49
N GLY A 693 -2.52 10.62 -34.82
CA GLY A 693 -3.05 11.89 -34.27
C GLY A 693 -4.49 12.24 -34.71
N ASN A 694 -4.89 11.75 -35.88
CA ASN A 694 -6.17 12.08 -36.54
C ASN A 694 -6.27 13.55 -36.99
N GLY A 695 -7.07 14.39 -36.35
CA GLY A 695 -7.33 15.75 -36.81
C GLY A 695 -6.91 16.77 -35.78
N GLY A 696 -6.21 17.83 -36.18
CA GLY A 696 -5.62 18.79 -35.25
C GLY A 696 -4.17 19.06 -35.60
N ASN A 697 -3.49 19.81 -34.73
CA ASN A 697 -2.05 20.00 -34.79
C ASN A 697 -1.41 19.12 -33.72
N ASP A 698 -1.27 17.83 -33.99
CA ASP A 698 -0.83 16.87 -32.99
C ASP A 698 0.69 16.84 -32.84
N VAL A 699 1.16 16.67 -31.60
CA VAL A 699 2.58 16.75 -31.23
C VAL A 699 3.05 15.43 -30.63
N LEU A 700 4.17 14.91 -31.13
CA LEU A 700 4.89 13.77 -30.56
C LEU A 700 6.22 14.23 -29.95
N THR A 701 6.33 14.16 -28.63
CA THR A 701 7.50 14.60 -27.88
C THR A 701 8.31 13.41 -27.35
N PHE A 702 9.60 13.39 -27.68
CA PHE A 702 10.58 12.47 -27.10
C PHE A 702 11.32 13.14 -25.94
N ARG A 703 11.15 12.58 -24.73
CA ARG A 703 11.69 13.15 -23.48
C ARG A 703 13.17 12.85 -23.25
N SER A 704 13.73 11.85 -23.93
CA SER A 704 15.15 11.49 -23.88
C SER A 704 15.77 11.36 -25.27
N ALA A 705 17.09 11.14 -25.34
CA ALA A 705 17.82 11.12 -26.60
C ALA A 705 17.50 9.86 -27.41
N VAL A 706 17.14 10.05 -28.68
CA VAL A 706 16.69 8.96 -29.58
C VAL A 706 17.55 8.81 -30.83
N GLN A 707 17.45 7.64 -31.46
CA GLN A 707 18.04 7.34 -32.77
C GLN A 707 16.97 6.66 -33.63
N LEU A 708 16.25 7.45 -34.42
CA LEU A 708 15.08 7.00 -35.18
C LEU A 708 15.39 6.85 -36.66
N SER A 709 14.82 5.83 -37.26
CA SER A 709 14.86 5.50 -38.68
C SER A 709 13.48 5.64 -39.33
N GLU A 710 13.40 5.56 -40.66
CA GLU A 710 12.11 5.61 -41.36
C GLU A 710 11.17 4.46 -40.95
N ASP A 711 11.74 3.29 -40.65
CA ASP A 711 10.97 2.09 -40.29
C ASP A 711 10.28 2.26 -38.91
N ASP A 712 10.87 3.03 -37.98
CA ASP A 712 10.28 3.29 -36.66
C ASP A 712 8.96 4.08 -36.76
N PHE A 713 8.77 4.85 -37.83
CA PHE A 713 7.54 5.61 -38.10
C PHE A 713 6.54 4.89 -39.00
N ALA A 714 6.75 3.61 -39.33
CA ALA A 714 5.91 2.87 -40.28
C ALA A 714 4.42 2.82 -39.89
N GLN A 715 4.11 2.95 -38.60
CA GLN A 715 2.77 2.94 -38.05
C GLN A 715 2.35 4.28 -37.42
N VAL A 716 3.13 5.34 -37.66
CA VAL A 716 2.83 6.71 -37.21
C VAL A 716 2.18 7.50 -38.34
N SER A 717 1.10 8.24 -38.04
CA SER A 717 0.42 9.07 -39.03
C SER A 717 -0.32 10.24 -38.40
N ASN A 718 -0.55 11.31 -39.17
CA ASN A 718 -1.27 12.52 -38.75
C ASN A 718 -0.62 13.21 -37.54
N ILE A 719 0.71 13.34 -37.55
CA ILE A 719 1.45 14.14 -36.58
C ILE A 719 1.93 15.39 -37.30
N SER A 720 1.69 16.55 -36.71
CA SER A 720 2.06 17.85 -37.28
C SER A 720 3.46 18.28 -36.84
N GLU A 721 3.84 17.90 -35.63
CA GLU A 721 5.07 18.33 -34.98
C GLU A 721 5.71 17.18 -34.20
N ILE A 722 7.04 17.08 -34.30
CA ILE A 722 7.82 16.17 -33.47
C ILE A 722 8.85 16.97 -32.67
N GLU A 723 8.79 16.84 -31.35
CA GLU A 723 9.67 17.55 -30.43
C GLU A 723 10.69 16.59 -29.79
N PHE A 724 11.95 17.04 -29.72
CA PHE A 724 13.05 16.30 -29.11
C PHE A 724 13.64 17.10 -27.95
N LEU A 725 13.29 16.70 -26.72
CA LEU A 725 13.84 17.26 -25.49
C LEU A 725 15.24 16.70 -25.18
N GLY A 726 15.51 15.46 -25.61
CA GLY A 726 16.79 14.80 -25.42
C GLY A 726 17.91 15.34 -26.31
N SER A 727 19.09 15.53 -25.75
CA SER A 727 20.26 16.04 -26.50
C SER A 727 20.83 15.01 -27.49
N ASN A 728 21.29 15.46 -28.66
CA ASN A 728 21.89 14.64 -29.72
C ASN A 728 20.92 13.61 -30.35
N SER A 729 19.63 13.94 -30.38
CA SER A 729 18.62 13.11 -31.02
C SER A 729 18.82 13.05 -32.53
N ARG A 730 18.64 11.87 -33.11
CA ARG A 730 18.79 11.62 -34.55
C ARG A 730 17.51 11.08 -35.16
N ILE A 731 17.16 11.57 -36.35
CA ILE A 731 16.03 11.09 -37.14
C ILE A 731 16.40 11.00 -38.63
N LEU A 732 15.99 9.90 -39.28
CA LEU A 732 15.99 9.76 -40.74
C LEU A 732 14.54 9.78 -41.22
N LEU A 733 14.21 10.73 -42.11
CA LEU A 733 12.85 10.97 -42.60
C LEU A 733 12.67 10.51 -44.04
N GLY A 734 11.48 9.97 -44.33
CA GLY A 734 10.99 9.66 -45.67
C GLY A 734 9.55 10.14 -45.87
N ASP A 735 9.00 9.92 -47.06
CA ASP A 735 7.65 10.40 -47.43
C ASP A 735 6.53 9.79 -46.57
N THR A 736 6.73 8.61 -45.98
CA THR A 736 5.68 7.83 -45.31
C THR A 736 5.03 8.58 -44.15
N LEU A 737 5.82 9.27 -43.33
CA LEU A 737 5.35 10.06 -42.19
C LEU A 737 4.62 11.34 -42.64
N ILE A 738 5.17 12.01 -43.67
CA ILE A 738 4.72 13.33 -44.13
C ILE A 738 3.46 13.22 -44.99
N ALA A 739 3.29 12.15 -45.79
CA ALA A 739 2.14 11.99 -46.69
C ALA A 739 0.79 11.68 -46.02
N SER A 740 0.71 11.76 -44.69
CA SER A 740 -0.52 11.56 -43.93
C SER A 740 -1.50 12.74 -44.09
N THR A 741 -2.75 12.60 -43.66
CA THR A 741 -3.86 13.54 -43.96
C THR A 741 -3.67 14.99 -43.45
N GLY A 742 -2.58 15.28 -42.72
CA GLY A 742 -2.12 16.63 -42.31
C GLY A 742 -1.39 17.44 -43.39
N GLY A 743 -1.08 16.86 -44.55
CA GLY A 743 -0.57 17.57 -45.71
C GLY A 743 0.94 17.40 -45.93
N ASN A 744 1.47 18.13 -46.89
CA ASN A 744 2.83 17.98 -47.40
C ASN A 744 3.91 18.60 -46.49
N HIS A 745 3.71 18.65 -45.17
CA HIS A 745 4.57 19.39 -44.25
C HIS A 745 4.69 18.75 -42.87
N ILE A 746 5.88 18.81 -42.26
CA ILE A 746 6.13 18.42 -40.86
C ILE A 746 7.10 19.40 -40.20
N GLU A 747 6.90 19.68 -38.92
CA GLU A 747 7.80 20.46 -38.09
C GLU A 747 8.60 19.57 -37.12
N LEU A 748 9.91 19.77 -37.04
CA LEU A 748 10.79 19.08 -36.10
C LEU A 748 11.45 20.09 -35.17
N GLN A 749 11.17 20.01 -33.87
CA GLN A 749 11.75 20.88 -32.86
C GLN A 749 12.83 20.14 -32.05
N PHE A 750 14.03 20.71 -31.96
CA PHE A 750 15.17 20.13 -31.24
C PHE A 750 15.69 21.09 -30.18
N GLN A 751 15.85 20.59 -28.95
CA GLN A 751 16.39 21.42 -27.87
C GLN A 751 17.94 21.51 -27.88
N HIS A 752 18.65 20.42 -28.15
CA HIS A 752 20.12 20.40 -28.04
C HIS A 752 20.79 19.44 -29.05
N GLY A 753 21.47 19.95 -30.09
CA GLY A 753 22.27 19.18 -31.03
C GLY A 753 21.46 18.25 -31.93
N ALA A 754 20.71 18.81 -32.87
CA ALA A 754 19.88 18.11 -33.83
C ALA A 754 20.69 17.27 -34.84
N GLN A 755 20.21 16.07 -35.18
CA GLN A 755 20.73 15.28 -36.31
C GLN A 755 19.58 14.75 -37.17
N ALA A 756 19.12 15.55 -38.13
CA ALA A 756 17.99 15.20 -38.99
C ALA A 756 18.42 15.04 -40.45
N ASP A 757 18.02 13.93 -41.08
CA ASP A 757 18.27 13.63 -42.49
C ASP A 757 16.96 13.35 -43.22
N ALA A 758 16.47 14.33 -43.96
CA ALA A 758 15.26 14.28 -44.79
C ALA A 758 15.57 14.11 -46.28
N SER A 759 16.78 13.68 -46.66
CA SER A 759 17.19 13.54 -48.06
C SER A 759 16.34 12.56 -48.90
N ALA A 760 15.55 11.69 -48.25
CA ALA A 760 14.61 10.78 -48.90
C ALA A 760 13.20 11.37 -49.10
N VAL A 761 12.92 12.58 -48.62
CA VAL A 761 11.64 13.28 -48.75
C VAL A 761 11.48 13.84 -50.16
N SER A 762 10.33 13.55 -50.79
CA SER A 762 10.04 13.94 -52.17
C SER A 762 9.67 15.42 -52.30
N ALA A 763 9.81 15.96 -53.52
CA ALA A 763 9.54 17.36 -53.84
C ALA A 763 8.08 17.82 -53.62
N SER A 764 7.16 16.91 -53.31
CA SER A 764 5.80 17.30 -52.94
C SER A 764 5.69 17.70 -51.48
N ASN A 765 6.64 17.28 -50.64
CA ASN A 765 6.66 17.42 -49.19
C ASN A 765 7.73 18.44 -48.75
N ALA A 766 7.61 18.97 -47.54
CA ALA A 766 8.47 19.99 -46.97
C ALA A 766 8.70 19.71 -45.48
N VAL A 767 9.86 20.09 -44.95
CA VAL A 767 10.23 19.93 -43.54
C VAL A 767 10.67 21.28 -42.99
N THR A 768 10.10 21.65 -41.84
CA THR A 768 10.61 22.76 -41.03
C THR A 768 11.44 22.18 -39.90
N PHE A 769 12.70 22.59 -39.79
CA PHE A 769 13.59 22.30 -38.68
C PHE A 769 13.67 23.51 -37.77
N LEU A 770 13.38 23.31 -36.48
CA LEU A 770 13.46 24.31 -35.42
C LEU A 770 14.53 23.86 -34.43
N THR A 771 15.62 24.62 -34.27
CA THR A 771 16.70 24.26 -33.34
C THR A 771 17.10 25.45 -32.46
N ILE A 772 17.49 25.15 -31.21
CA ILE A 772 17.83 26.20 -30.22
C ILE A 772 19.28 26.19 -29.73
N SER A 773 19.98 25.06 -29.71
CA SER A 773 21.37 25.04 -29.24
C SER A 773 22.10 23.75 -29.62
N GLY A 774 23.43 23.79 -29.61
CA GLY A 774 24.27 22.62 -29.85
C GLY A 774 24.72 22.52 -31.31
N LYS A 775 25.49 21.47 -31.62
CA LYS A 775 25.98 21.27 -32.98
C LYS A 775 24.95 20.51 -33.81
N ASP A 776 24.34 21.20 -34.75
CA ASP A 776 23.22 20.71 -35.52
C ASP A 776 23.66 20.19 -36.89
N ARG A 777 23.04 19.10 -37.33
CA ARG A 777 23.19 18.55 -38.69
C ARG A 777 21.81 18.33 -39.28
N LEU A 778 21.40 19.23 -40.16
CA LEU A 778 20.09 19.26 -40.80
C LEU A 778 20.25 19.08 -42.31
N ILE A 779 19.54 18.14 -42.89
CA ILE A 779 19.55 17.87 -44.33
C ILE A 779 18.09 17.81 -44.77
N GLY A 780 17.68 18.70 -45.68
CA GLY A 780 16.36 18.71 -46.29
C GLY A 780 16.25 17.70 -47.45
N GLY A 781 15.03 17.59 -47.96
CA GLY A 781 14.66 16.72 -49.06
C GLY A 781 14.67 17.44 -50.41
N ALA A 782 13.87 16.98 -51.37
CA ALA A 782 13.68 17.72 -52.62
C ALA A 782 12.59 18.81 -52.51
N GLY A 783 12.08 19.02 -51.30
CA GLY A 783 10.97 19.88 -50.89
C GLY A 783 11.35 21.35 -50.77
N ALA A 784 10.41 22.16 -50.27
CA ALA A 784 10.73 23.53 -49.84
C ALA A 784 10.97 23.47 -48.33
N ASP A 785 12.23 23.31 -47.91
CA ASP A 785 12.56 23.05 -46.52
C ASP A 785 13.01 24.32 -45.80
N ASN A 786 12.63 24.45 -44.53
CA ASN A 786 12.94 25.62 -43.70
C ASN A 786 13.89 25.21 -42.57
N PHE A 787 15.00 25.92 -42.41
CA PHE A 787 15.98 25.69 -41.35
C PHE A 787 16.00 26.90 -40.43
N ASN A 788 15.31 26.81 -39.30
CA ASN A 788 15.09 27.91 -38.38
C ASN A 788 15.87 27.73 -37.07
N PHE A 789 16.87 28.59 -36.88
CA PHE A 789 17.71 28.63 -35.69
C PHE A 789 17.22 29.75 -34.76
N TYR A 790 16.47 29.40 -33.70
CA TYR A 790 15.78 30.35 -32.79
C TYR A 790 16.15 30.12 -31.31
N GLU A 791 15.84 31.04 -30.38
CA GLU A 791 16.02 30.79 -28.93
C GLU A 791 14.74 30.23 -28.28
N GLY A 792 14.88 29.23 -27.40
CA GLY A 792 13.79 28.72 -26.57
C GLY A 792 13.27 29.75 -25.54
N PRO A 793 12.05 29.58 -25.00
CA PRO A 793 11.46 30.52 -24.05
C PRO A 793 12.33 30.66 -22.78
N GLY A 794 12.77 31.89 -22.49
CA GLY A 794 13.46 32.26 -21.24
C GLY A 794 15.00 32.39 -21.33
N LEU A 795 15.59 32.20 -22.52
CA LEU A 795 16.98 32.57 -22.80
C LEU A 795 17.04 33.94 -23.49
N PHE A 796 18.08 34.71 -23.21
CA PHE A 796 18.20 36.10 -23.65
C PHE A 796 19.46 36.28 -24.52
N TYR A 797 19.26 36.64 -25.78
CA TYR A 797 20.23 37.27 -26.71
C TYR A 797 21.45 36.43 -27.10
N ARG A 798 21.27 35.21 -27.62
CA ARG A 798 22.32 34.47 -28.32
C ARG A 798 21.82 33.80 -29.60
N ASN A 799 22.66 33.85 -30.63
CA ASN A 799 22.52 33.08 -31.85
C ASN A 799 22.62 31.57 -31.54
N SER A 800 21.70 30.76 -32.07
CA SER A 800 21.74 29.30 -31.94
C SER A 800 22.48 28.61 -33.09
N PHE A 801 22.85 29.35 -34.13
CA PHE A 801 23.69 28.88 -35.23
C PHE A 801 25.18 29.00 -34.86
N ASP A 802 25.85 27.86 -34.66
CA ASP A 802 27.19 27.72 -34.07
C ASP A 802 28.24 27.17 -35.06
N GLU A 803 29.53 27.39 -34.77
CA GLU A 803 30.63 26.84 -35.58
C GLU A 803 30.60 25.30 -35.58
N GLY A 804 30.39 24.71 -36.76
CA GLY A 804 30.33 23.28 -36.98
C GLY A 804 28.92 22.74 -37.20
N ASP A 805 27.91 23.61 -37.22
CA ASP A 805 26.59 23.27 -37.75
C ASP A 805 26.66 22.94 -39.24
N VAL A 806 25.79 22.04 -39.68
CA VAL A 806 25.70 21.58 -41.06
C VAL A 806 24.25 21.69 -41.50
N VAL A 807 24.01 22.48 -42.54
CA VAL A 807 22.69 22.65 -43.15
C VAL A 807 22.80 22.35 -44.64
N VAL A 808 21.92 21.49 -45.15
CA VAL A 808 21.87 21.15 -46.57
C VAL A 808 20.42 21.26 -47.02
N GLY A 809 20.09 22.21 -47.89
CA GLY A 809 18.71 22.42 -48.36
C GLY A 809 18.16 21.19 -49.09
N GLY A 810 18.81 20.80 -50.18
CA GLY A 810 18.43 19.61 -50.93
C GLY A 810 18.77 19.71 -52.40
N ASP A 811 18.49 18.65 -53.18
CA ASP A 811 18.69 18.63 -54.64
C ASP A 811 17.38 19.00 -55.40
N GLY A 812 16.41 19.61 -54.71
CA GLY A 812 15.07 19.93 -55.20
C GLY A 812 15.00 21.15 -56.12
N ALA A 813 13.88 21.34 -56.81
CA ALA A 813 13.57 22.57 -57.54
C ALA A 813 12.59 23.46 -56.74
N SER A 814 12.56 23.28 -55.43
CA SER A 814 11.80 24.06 -54.44
C SER A 814 12.77 24.94 -53.62
N VAL A 815 12.27 26.03 -53.04
CA VAL A 815 13.13 27.01 -52.35
C VAL A 815 13.43 26.51 -50.94
N ASP A 816 14.69 26.19 -50.67
CA ASP A 816 15.16 25.90 -49.32
C ASP A 816 15.59 27.18 -48.63
N THR A 817 15.04 27.43 -47.44
CA THR A 817 15.17 28.68 -46.70
C THR A 817 15.96 28.48 -45.42
N LEU A 818 17.09 29.18 -45.28
CA LEU A 818 17.82 29.31 -44.02
C LEU A 818 17.32 30.56 -43.30
N ILE A 819 16.78 30.39 -42.09
CA ILE A 819 16.27 31.48 -41.25
C ILE A 819 17.23 31.67 -40.08
N LEU A 820 17.85 32.85 -40.03
CA LEU A 820 18.79 33.24 -38.99
C LEU A 820 18.16 34.32 -38.13
N ASN A 821 18.06 34.05 -36.83
CA ASN A 821 17.46 34.97 -35.87
C ASN A 821 18.55 35.67 -35.05
N TYR A 822 18.26 36.90 -34.62
CA TYR A 822 19.15 37.78 -33.85
C TYR A 822 20.37 38.29 -34.64
N GLY A 823 20.61 39.61 -34.61
CA GLY A 823 21.75 40.24 -35.29
C GLY A 823 23.07 39.83 -34.67
N ASP A 824 23.88 39.14 -35.48
CA ASP A 824 25.21 38.65 -35.18
C ASP A 824 26.05 38.63 -36.47
N ILE A 825 27.33 38.26 -36.35
CA ILE A 825 28.27 38.12 -37.45
C ILE A 825 28.27 36.68 -37.95
N TYR A 826 27.70 36.45 -39.13
CA TYR A 826 27.68 35.19 -39.87
C TYR A 826 28.79 35.17 -40.94
N ASP A 827 30.02 34.90 -40.51
CA ASP A 827 31.17 34.85 -41.41
C ASP A 827 31.26 33.55 -42.24
N ALA A 828 32.16 33.54 -43.23
CA ALA A 828 32.35 32.37 -44.09
C ALA A 828 32.83 31.11 -43.34
N ALA A 829 33.38 31.23 -42.12
CA ALA A 829 33.78 30.09 -41.32
C ALA A 829 32.58 29.47 -40.58
N LEU A 830 31.65 30.30 -40.08
CA LEU A 830 30.41 29.87 -39.46
C LEU A 830 29.50 29.17 -40.47
N LEU A 831 29.37 29.73 -41.68
CA LEU A 831 28.55 29.17 -42.77
C LEU A 831 29.23 28.04 -43.57
N ALA A 832 30.44 27.61 -43.20
CA ALA A 832 31.21 26.62 -43.96
C ALA A 832 30.52 25.25 -44.10
N GLY A 833 29.58 24.93 -43.21
CA GLY A 833 28.77 23.72 -43.23
C GLY A 833 27.44 23.85 -43.98
N VAL A 834 27.12 25.02 -44.52
CA VAL A 834 25.84 25.29 -45.19
C VAL A 834 25.97 25.15 -46.71
N SER A 835 25.01 24.48 -47.34
CA SER A 835 24.96 24.33 -48.79
C SER A 835 23.56 24.09 -49.33
N GLY A 836 23.36 24.35 -50.62
CA GLY A 836 22.10 24.05 -51.29
C GLY A 836 20.93 24.93 -50.83
N ILE A 837 21.20 26.19 -50.49
CA ILE A 837 20.19 27.16 -50.06
C ILE A 837 19.81 28.07 -51.21
N GLU A 838 18.51 28.33 -51.37
CA GLU A 838 17.97 29.30 -52.32
C GLU A 838 17.58 30.62 -51.67
N ARG A 839 17.25 30.60 -50.37
CA ARG A 839 16.85 31.81 -49.65
C ARG A 839 17.44 31.89 -48.25
N VAL A 840 17.94 33.06 -47.87
CA VAL A 840 18.32 33.39 -46.50
C VAL A 840 17.39 34.49 -46.00
N GLU A 841 16.75 34.27 -44.85
CA GLU A 841 15.93 35.26 -44.16
C GLU A 841 16.59 35.63 -42.83
N LEU A 842 16.76 36.92 -42.60
CA LEU A 842 17.24 37.47 -41.33
C LEU A 842 16.06 38.09 -40.59
N HIS A 843 15.77 37.60 -39.38
CA HIS A 843 14.62 38.03 -38.60
C HIS A 843 15.01 38.53 -37.19
N ALA A 844 14.51 39.70 -36.80
CA ALA A 844 14.54 40.20 -35.44
C ALA A 844 13.43 39.53 -34.61
N TYR A 845 13.81 38.99 -33.46
CA TYR A 845 12.87 38.38 -32.54
C TYR A 845 12.31 39.39 -31.52
N TYR A 846 10.99 39.59 -31.51
CA TYR A 846 10.30 40.36 -30.47
C TYR A 846 9.81 39.44 -29.35
N SER A 847 10.53 39.36 -28.23
CA SER A 847 9.97 38.75 -27.01
C SER A 847 9.01 39.74 -26.34
N PHE A 848 7.74 39.37 -26.15
CA PHE A 848 6.81 40.11 -25.30
C PHE A 848 7.27 40.01 -23.83
N ILE A 849 8.00 41.00 -23.35
CA ILE A 849 8.27 41.18 -21.92
C ILE A 849 7.32 42.26 -21.39
N GLU A 850 6.57 41.87 -20.36
CA GLU A 850 5.68 42.67 -19.51
C GLU A 850 5.65 44.20 -19.75
N TRP A 851 4.55 44.70 -20.31
CA TRP A 851 3.94 46.03 -20.09
C TRP A 851 4.85 47.29 -20.00
N SER A 852 6.03 47.31 -20.64
CA SER A 852 6.78 48.55 -20.89
C SER A 852 7.22 48.66 -22.33
N TYR A 853 6.74 49.73 -22.99
CA TYR A 853 7.13 50.11 -24.35
C TYR A 853 8.53 50.75 -24.30
N GLU A 854 9.58 49.94 -24.29
CA GLU A 854 10.93 50.40 -24.64
C GLU A 854 11.12 50.22 -26.15
N GLU A 855 11.56 51.29 -26.81
CA GLU A 855 11.87 51.34 -28.23
C GLU A 855 13.17 50.55 -28.44
N PHE A 856 13.07 49.25 -28.72
CA PHE A 856 14.22 48.43 -29.08
C PHE A 856 14.71 48.83 -30.47
N THR A 857 15.99 49.18 -30.56
CA THR A 857 16.70 49.23 -31.85
C THR A 857 16.78 47.81 -32.36
N SER A 858 16.37 47.60 -33.61
CA SER A 858 16.52 46.32 -34.28
C SER A 858 18.01 45.98 -34.41
N PRO A 859 18.38 44.69 -34.42
CA PRO A 859 19.76 44.28 -34.37
C PRO A 859 20.42 44.38 -35.75
N ASP A 860 21.68 44.82 -35.81
CA ASP A 860 22.46 44.88 -37.05
C ASP A 860 23.03 43.50 -37.42
N TYR A 861 22.90 43.07 -38.67
CA TYR A 861 23.41 41.80 -39.19
C TYR A 861 24.69 41.99 -40.01
N SER A 862 25.61 41.02 -39.94
CA SER A 862 26.73 40.93 -40.90
C SER A 862 26.81 39.52 -41.47
N LEU A 863 26.62 39.37 -42.78
CA LEU A 863 26.48 38.09 -43.47
C LEU A 863 27.48 37.97 -44.63
N GLU A 864 28.39 36.99 -44.57
CA GLU A 864 29.34 36.68 -45.66
C GLU A 864 28.89 35.44 -46.45
N ILE A 865 28.57 35.60 -47.73
CA ILE A 865 28.07 34.52 -48.60
C ILE A 865 29.20 33.95 -49.46
N THR A 866 29.24 32.62 -49.62
CA THR A 866 30.20 31.93 -50.50
C THR A 866 29.50 31.00 -51.49
N ASP A 867 30.21 30.60 -52.56
CA ASP A 867 29.73 29.65 -53.58
C ASP A 867 29.20 28.32 -52.99
N ALA A 868 29.68 27.93 -51.81
CA ALA A 868 29.27 26.67 -51.18
C ALA A 868 27.81 26.72 -50.69
N LEU A 869 27.31 27.90 -50.33
CA LEU A 869 25.96 28.13 -49.82
C LEU A 869 24.90 27.92 -50.91
N VAL A 870 25.18 28.43 -52.11
CA VAL A 870 24.18 28.62 -53.17
C VAL A 870 23.78 27.30 -53.82
N SER A 871 22.48 27.07 -53.92
CA SER A 871 21.95 25.95 -54.70
C SER A 871 22.19 26.09 -56.19
N THR A 872 22.65 25.01 -56.82
CA THR A 872 22.75 24.93 -58.29
C THR A 872 21.42 24.52 -58.95
N ALA A 873 20.43 24.08 -58.18
CA ALA A 873 19.16 23.57 -58.69
C ALA A 873 18.22 24.69 -59.18
N HIS A 874 18.33 25.89 -58.60
CA HIS A 874 17.60 27.11 -58.99
C HIS A 874 18.35 28.04 -59.95
N GLY A 875 19.19 27.48 -60.81
CA GLY A 875 19.96 28.28 -61.77
C GLY A 875 21.07 29.10 -61.11
N GLY A 876 21.43 28.79 -59.85
CA GLY A 876 22.53 29.44 -59.14
C GLY A 876 22.17 30.80 -58.54
N ARG A 877 20.90 31.00 -58.16
CA ARG A 877 20.43 32.28 -57.62
C ARG A 877 20.07 32.17 -56.15
N LEU A 878 20.55 33.10 -55.35
CA LEU A 878 20.27 33.21 -53.91
C LEU A 878 19.43 34.45 -53.64
N GLU A 879 18.36 34.33 -52.87
CA GLU A 879 17.58 35.44 -52.32
C GLU A 879 18.00 35.69 -50.87
N ILE A 880 18.28 36.94 -50.51
CA ILE A 880 18.61 37.36 -49.15
C ILE A 880 17.60 38.44 -48.79
N VAL A 881 16.89 38.23 -47.68
CA VAL A 881 15.92 39.19 -47.15
C VAL A 881 16.34 39.51 -45.73
N SER A 882 16.68 40.78 -45.49
CA SER A 882 16.90 41.32 -44.15
C SER A 882 15.69 42.11 -43.66
N ASP A 883 15.71 42.50 -42.39
CA ASP A 883 14.59 43.14 -41.73
C ASP A 883 14.80 44.64 -41.44
N SER A 884 15.26 45.02 -40.26
CA SER A 884 15.56 46.40 -39.92
C SER A 884 16.86 46.42 -39.14
N GLY A 885 17.75 47.38 -39.39
CA GLY A 885 19.10 47.40 -38.83
C GLY A 885 20.04 48.11 -39.79
N GLU A 886 21.27 48.40 -39.37
CA GLU A 886 22.34 48.81 -40.30
C GLU A 886 23.11 47.55 -40.73
N ASP A 887 22.67 46.88 -41.80
CA ASP A 887 23.12 45.54 -42.16
C ASP A 887 24.31 45.53 -43.13
N VAL A 888 25.16 44.51 -43.04
CA VAL A 888 26.27 44.26 -43.97
C VAL A 888 26.08 42.90 -44.65
N LEU A 889 25.56 42.91 -45.87
CA LEU A 889 25.27 41.71 -46.66
C LEU A 889 26.31 41.57 -47.78
N ASP A 890 27.32 40.73 -47.56
CA ASP A 890 28.49 40.59 -48.42
C ASP A 890 28.47 39.28 -49.23
N ALA A 891 28.01 39.36 -50.48
CA ALA A 891 28.11 38.28 -51.47
C ALA A 891 29.30 38.43 -52.42
N SER A 892 30.29 39.26 -52.09
CA SER A 892 31.45 39.54 -52.96
C SER A 892 32.32 38.31 -53.28
N ALA A 893 32.21 37.24 -52.48
CA ALA A 893 32.90 35.98 -52.70
C ALA A 893 32.17 35.05 -53.69
N LEU A 894 30.96 35.39 -54.16
CA LEU A 894 30.27 34.63 -55.20
C LEU A 894 30.98 34.74 -56.55
N SER A 895 31.14 33.60 -57.23
CA SER A 895 31.75 33.51 -58.54
C SER A 895 30.72 33.23 -59.65
N ALA A 896 30.96 33.77 -60.85
CA ALA A 896 30.09 33.50 -61.99
C ALA A 896 29.96 31.99 -62.27
N PRO A 897 28.74 31.45 -62.49
CA PRO A 897 27.55 32.15 -62.94
C PRO A 897 26.51 32.45 -61.84
N TYR A 898 26.87 32.38 -60.55
CA TYR A 898 25.90 32.65 -59.47
C TYR A 898 25.41 34.10 -59.52
N GLY A 899 24.21 34.36 -58.99
CA GLY A 899 23.71 35.72 -58.81
C GLY A 899 22.89 35.83 -57.54
N VAL A 900 22.77 37.03 -56.98
CA VAL A 900 22.05 37.27 -55.73
C VAL A 900 20.96 38.31 -55.90
N ASP A 901 19.84 38.10 -55.21
CA ASP A 901 18.82 39.11 -54.94
C ASP A 901 18.92 39.49 -53.48
N ILE A 902 19.31 40.73 -53.19
CA ILE A 902 19.43 41.24 -51.83
C ILE A 902 18.38 42.31 -51.61
N ASP A 903 17.54 42.08 -50.60
CA ASP A 903 16.68 43.06 -49.95
C ASP A 903 17.29 43.42 -48.60
N GLY A 904 17.78 44.66 -48.45
CA GLY A 904 18.42 45.17 -47.24
C GLY A 904 17.46 45.51 -46.09
N GLY A 905 16.18 45.75 -46.39
CA GLY A 905 15.21 46.13 -45.37
C GLY A 905 15.24 47.61 -44.96
N LEU A 906 15.19 47.90 -43.66
CA LEU A 906 15.17 49.29 -43.15
C LEU A 906 16.45 49.62 -42.38
N GLY A 907 17.11 50.74 -42.69
CA GLY A 907 18.32 51.21 -42.00
C GLY A 907 19.43 51.49 -43.02
N ASP A 908 20.59 51.98 -42.57
CA ASP A 908 21.67 52.36 -43.49
C ASP A 908 22.54 51.11 -43.82
N ASP A 909 22.23 50.44 -44.93
CA ASP A 909 22.76 49.10 -45.25
C ASP A 909 24.00 49.12 -46.16
N HIS A 910 24.78 48.03 -46.13
CA HIS A 910 25.93 47.77 -46.98
C HIS A 910 25.74 46.46 -47.77
N LEU A 911 25.34 46.57 -49.04
CA LEU A 911 25.01 45.42 -49.89
C LEU A 911 26.08 45.20 -50.97
N LEU A 912 26.63 43.97 -51.06
CA LEU A 912 27.62 43.59 -52.08
C LEU A 912 27.15 42.35 -52.86
N GLY A 913 26.98 42.45 -54.19
CA GLY A 913 26.40 41.41 -55.06
C GLY A 913 27.36 40.29 -55.51
N GLY A 914 28.60 40.64 -55.84
CA GLY A 914 29.64 39.68 -56.22
C GLY A 914 29.87 39.57 -57.72
N ALA A 915 30.06 38.37 -58.25
CA ALA A 915 30.16 38.17 -59.69
C ALA A 915 28.90 37.46 -60.18
N GLY A 916 28.20 37.98 -61.18
CA GLY A 916 26.88 37.45 -61.49
C GLY A 916 25.99 38.35 -62.32
N GLN A 917 24.68 38.19 -62.14
CA GLN A 917 23.69 39.20 -62.48
C GLN A 917 22.91 39.44 -61.20
N ASP A 918 23.31 40.46 -60.46
CA ASP A 918 22.83 40.68 -59.11
C ASP A 918 21.70 41.71 -59.10
N ARG A 919 20.78 41.59 -58.14
CA ARG A 919 19.72 42.57 -57.87
C ARG A 919 19.85 43.05 -56.44
N LEU A 920 20.02 44.35 -56.27
CA LEU A 920 20.26 44.95 -54.96
C LEU A 920 19.21 46.02 -54.70
N GLU A 921 18.41 45.85 -53.66
CA GLU A 921 17.43 46.81 -53.15
C GLU A 921 17.77 47.13 -51.70
N GLY A 922 18.27 48.35 -51.44
CA GLY A 922 18.58 48.80 -50.07
C GLY A 922 17.34 49.13 -49.24
N ASN A 923 16.21 49.39 -49.90
CA ASN A 923 14.97 49.85 -49.26
C ASN A 923 15.15 51.18 -48.50
N ALA A 924 14.84 51.30 -47.21
CA ALA A 924 14.76 52.62 -46.57
C ALA A 924 15.97 52.93 -45.68
N GLY A 925 16.83 53.84 -46.10
CA GLY A 925 18.07 54.20 -45.42
C GLY A 925 19.00 55.02 -46.30
N ALA A 926 20.23 55.26 -45.87
CA ALA A 926 21.28 55.76 -46.74
C ALA A 926 22.23 54.61 -47.08
N ASP A 927 21.88 53.82 -48.10
CA ASP A 927 22.52 52.53 -48.34
C ASP A 927 23.77 52.62 -49.21
N MET A 928 24.67 51.65 -49.08
CA MET A 928 25.86 51.47 -49.90
C MET A 928 25.74 50.20 -50.73
N LEU A 929 25.47 50.34 -52.02
CA LEU A 929 25.21 49.23 -52.95
C LEU A 929 26.41 49.01 -53.88
N THR A 930 26.90 47.77 -53.97
CA THR A 930 28.03 47.39 -54.83
C THR A 930 27.64 46.14 -55.63
N GLY A 931 27.52 46.27 -56.96
CA GLY A 931 27.08 45.16 -57.81
C GLY A 931 28.16 44.10 -57.98
N GLY A 932 29.37 44.56 -58.29
CA GLY A 932 30.54 43.74 -58.56
C GLY A 932 30.73 43.48 -60.06
N ALA A 933 31.04 42.24 -60.43
CA ALA A 933 31.34 41.89 -61.82
C ALA A 933 30.13 41.22 -62.47
N GLY A 934 29.38 41.96 -63.27
CA GLY A 934 28.12 41.44 -63.77
C GLY A 934 27.38 42.44 -64.62
N SER A 935 26.16 42.06 -65.02
CA SER A 935 25.18 43.06 -65.47
C SER A 935 24.14 43.19 -64.36
N ASP A 936 24.40 44.11 -63.44
CA ASP A 936 23.71 44.17 -62.16
C ASP A 936 22.56 45.17 -62.20
N THR A 937 21.59 45.01 -61.31
CA THR A 937 20.39 45.83 -61.24
C THR A 937 20.19 46.38 -59.84
N PHE A 938 20.36 47.69 -59.67
CA PHE A 938 20.06 48.40 -58.43
C PHE A 938 18.61 48.87 -58.45
N MET A 939 17.84 48.57 -57.42
CA MET A 939 16.38 48.68 -57.43
C MET A 939 15.87 49.67 -56.38
N TRP A 940 14.82 50.40 -56.76
CA TRP A 940 14.06 51.28 -55.87
C TRP A 940 12.56 51.07 -56.07
N ALA A 941 11.87 50.54 -55.07
CA ALA A 941 10.41 50.47 -55.05
C ALA A 941 9.76 51.85 -54.90
N ASP A 942 10.36 52.80 -54.18
CA ASP A 942 9.86 54.17 -54.09
C ASP A 942 10.96 55.25 -53.95
N ARG A 943 10.52 56.51 -53.95
CA ARG A 943 11.37 57.72 -53.99
C ARG A 943 11.80 58.25 -52.61
N TRP A 944 11.36 57.59 -51.56
CA TRP A 944 11.60 57.91 -50.14
C TRP A 944 12.54 56.90 -49.48
N HIS A 945 13.10 55.99 -50.27
CA HIS A 945 14.10 54.99 -49.88
C HIS A 945 15.39 55.61 -49.32
N GLY A 946 15.68 56.89 -49.59
CA GLY A 946 16.76 57.62 -48.93
C GLY A 946 17.89 57.98 -49.88
N TRP A 947 19.13 58.12 -49.39
CA TRP A 947 20.27 58.69 -50.14
C TRP A 947 21.31 57.62 -50.45
N ASP A 948 20.99 56.72 -51.37
CA ASP A 948 21.81 55.53 -51.60
C ASP A 948 23.02 55.84 -52.47
N SER A 949 24.12 55.13 -52.21
CA SER A 949 25.36 55.24 -52.96
C SER A 949 25.67 53.93 -53.68
N VAL A 950 25.65 53.96 -55.01
CA VAL A 950 26.13 52.87 -55.85
C VAL A 950 27.62 53.05 -56.12
N THR A 951 28.45 52.08 -55.73
CA THR A 951 29.90 52.33 -55.60
C THR A 951 30.73 51.96 -56.84
N ASP A 952 30.21 51.09 -57.71
CA ASP A 952 30.92 50.51 -58.85
C ASP A 952 30.13 50.45 -60.17
N PHE A 953 29.06 51.23 -60.26
CA PHE A 953 28.18 51.27 -61.44
C PHE A 953 28.93 51.41 -62.77
N THR A 954 28.67 50.50 -63.70
CA THR A 954 29.24 50.46 -65.05
C THR A 954 28.18 50.76 -66.10
N ALA A 955 28.19 51.98 -66.63
CA ALA A 955 27.24 52.42 -67.66
C ALA A 955 27.31 51.55 -68.93
N GLY A 956 26.15 51.15 -69.45
CA GLY A 956 26.00 50.24 -70.59
C GLY A 956 26.02 48.75 -70.23
N GLU A 957 26.29 48.40 -68.97
CA GLU A 957 26.29 47.03 -68.44
C GLU A 957 25.26 46.89 -67.32
N ASP A 958 25.34 47.75 -66.30
CA ASP A 958 24.43 47.77 -65.14
C ASP A 958 23.17 48.58 -65.40
N ARG A 959 22.15 48.37 -64.55
CA ARG A 959 20.84 49.03 -64.62
C ARG A 959 20.41 49.60 -63.29
N LEU A 960 19.78 50.76 -63.36
CA LEU A 960 19.00 51.38 -62.29
C LEU A 960 17.52 51.11 -62.56
N ALA A 961 16.87 50.35 -61.69
CA ALA A 961 15.51 49.89 -61.83
C ALA A 961 14.56 50.62 -60.85
N PHE A 962 13.48 51.18 -61.38
CA PHE A 962 12.53 51.97 -60.59
C PHE A 962 11.12 51.42 -60.73
N ALA A 963 10.41 51.22 -59.61
CA ALA A 963 9.04 50.74 -59.66
C ALA A 963 8.08 51.82 -60.20
N SER A 964 7.30 51.46 -61.21
CA SER A 964 6.41 52.40 -61.90
C SER A 964 5.38 53.08 -60.97
N THR A 965 4.94 52.38 -59.93
CA THR A 965 3.97 52.86 -58.93
C THR A 965 4.59 53.82 -57.91
N GLY A 966 5.79 53.54 -57.38
CA GLY A 966 6.47 54.39 -56.41
C GLY A 966 6.95 55.72 -56.99
N PHE A 967 7.30 55.71 -58.28
CA PHE A 967 7.71 56.91 -59.00
C PHE A 967 6.54 57.61 -59.70
N ALA A 968 5.38 57.00 -59.88
CA ALA A 968 4.21 57.60 -60.54
C ALA A 968 4.44 58.00 -62.02
N LEU A 969 5.12 57.12 -62.77
CA LEU A 969 5.39 57.30 -64.20
C LEU A 969 4.11 57.03 -65.02
N ALA A 970 3.61 58.03 -65.75
CA ALA A 970 2.24 58.04 -66.28
C ALA A 970 1.98 57.08 -67.46
N ASP A 971 3.01 56.67 -68.20
CA ASP A 971 2.89 55.78 -69.37
C ASP A 971 3.65 54.46 -69.25
N GLY A 972 4.39 54.26 -68.14
CA GLY A 972 5.14 53.04 -67.83
C GLY A 972 6.27 52.73 -68.81
N ARG A 973 6.87 53.76 -69.44
CA ARG A 973 8.00 53.61 -70.38
C ARG A 973 9.09 54.64 -70.08
N LEU A 974 10.32 54.32 -70.42
CA LEU A 974 11.45 55.26 -70.48
C LEU A 974 11.98 55.25 -71.92
N ASP A 975 11.54 56.17 -72.77
CA ASP A 975 11.88 56.17 -74.19
C ASP A 975 12.43 57.50 -74.72
N THR A 976 12.36 58.56 -73.92
CA THR A 976 12.84 59.89 -74.32
C THR A 976 13.98 60.40 -73.43
N LEU A 977 15.16 60.57 -74.04
CA LEU A 977 16.38 61.10 -73.41
C LEU A 977 16.74 62.47 -73.99
N VAL A 978 16.91 63.46 -73.10
CA VAL A 978 17.40 64.81 -73.43
C VAL A 978 18.75 65.05 -72.78
N ARG A 979 19.65 65.78 -73.47
CA ARG A 979 20.98 66.15 -72.96
C ARG A 979 21.21 67.64 -73.13
N GLY A 980 21.81 68.30 -72.13
CA GLY A 980 22.12 69.72 -72.25
C GLY A 980 22.76 70.34 -71.02
N ASP A 981 23.25 71.57 -71.17
CA ASP A 981 23.79 72.42 -70.10
C ASP A 981 22.84 73.60 -69.80
N ALA A 982 23.22 74.47 -68.84
CA ALA A 982 22.41 75.63 -68.43
C ALA A 982 22.09 76.64 -69.56
N THR A 983 22.61 76.48 -70.78
CA THR A 983 22.37 77.39 -71.90
C THR A 983 21.63 76.76 -73.09
N GLY A 984 21.39 75.43 -73.05
CA GLY A 984 20.95 74.65 -74.21
C GLY A 984 19.63 73.89 -74.07
N ILE A 985 18.92 74.03 -72.95
CA ILE A 985 17.70 73.25 -72.66
C ILE A 985 16.46 74.04 -73.11
N ALA A 986 15.68 73.54 -74.06
CA ALA A 986 14.49 74.27 -74.56
C ALA A 986 13.15 73.58 -74.26
N ASP A 987 13.15 72.26 -74.05
CA ASP A 987 11.94 71.48 -73.77
C ASP A 987 12.29 70.17 -73.05
N LEU A 988 11.68 69.91 -71.90
CA LEU A 988 11.80 68.68 -71.11
C LEU A 988 10.42 68.04 -70.88
N GLY A 989 9.38 68.48 -71.62
CA GLY A 989 7.99 68.13 -71.35
C GLY A 989 7.67 66.65 -71.61
N ASP A 990 8.34 66.08 -72.61
CA ASP A 990 8.22 64.67 -72.99
C ASP A 990 9.47 63.84 -72.58
N ALA A 991 10.38 64.42 -71.79
CA ALA A 991 11.61 63.72 -71.41
C ALA A 991 11.40 62.82 -70.19
N ASP A 992 11.88 61.59 -70.26
CA ASP A 992 11.88 60.64 -69.14
C ASP A 992 13.22 60.65 -68.40
N LEU A 993 14.32 60.87 -69.15
CA LEU A 993 15.67 61.04 -68.62
C LEU A 993 16.31 62.31 -69.17
N PHE A 994 16.81 63.16 -68.28
CA PHE A 994 17.59 64.35 -68.62
C PHE A 994 19.02 64.21 -68.10
N VAL A 995 20.01 64.19 -68.99
CA VAL A 995 21.42 64.22 -68.63
C VAL A 995 21.93 65.65 -68.67
N TYR A 996 22.22 66.21 -67.50
CA TYR A 996 22.77 67.56 -67.36
C TYR A 996 24.30 67.53 -67.48
N GLU A 997 24.84 68.29 -68.44
CA GLU A 997 26.27 68.30 -68.78
C GLU A 997 27.04 69.47 -68.14
N GLY A 998 26.48 70.11 -67.11
CA GLY A 998 27.12 71.19 -66.32
C GLY A 998 27.38 70.80 -64.85
N PRO A 999 28.15 71.60 -64.09
CA PRO A 999 28.33 71.39 -62.67
C PRO A 999 27.09 71.82 -61.89
N VAL A 1000 26.66 70.98 -60.94
CA VAL A 1000 25.59 71.28 -59.98
C VAL A 1000 26.19 71.30 -58.57
N MET A 1001 25.80 72.26 -57.72
CA MET A 1001 26.28 72.29 -56.32
C MET A 1001 25.48 71.35 -55.41
N ASP A 1002 24.16 71.29 -55.57
CA ASP A 1002 23.21 70.45 -54.85
C ASP A 1002 21.85 70.41 -55.58
N GLY A 1003 20.86 69.71 -55.02
CA GLY A 1003 19.52 69.65 -55.58
C GLY A 1003 18.84 71.03 -55.73
N ASP A 1004 19.16 72.02 -54.89
CA ASP A 1004 18.58 73.37 -54.99
C ASP A 1004 19.17 74.16 -56.17
N ASP A 1005 20.45 73.98 -56.49
CA ASP A 1005 21.08 74.51 -57.70
C ASP A 1005 20.47 73.89 -58.96
N LEU A 1006 20.23 72.57 -58.96
CA LEU A 1006 19.53 71.88 -60.04
C LEU A 1006 18.09 72.40 -60.20
N ARG A 1007 17.39 72.65 -59.10
CA ARG A 1007 16.06 73.27 -59.10
C ARG A 1007 16.07 74.65 -59.72
N ALA A 1008 17.05 75.49 -59.38
CA ALA A 1008 17.19 76.82 -59.95
C ALA A 1008 17.47 76.75 -61.46
N ILE A 1009 18.34 75.84 -61.89
CA ILE A 1009 18.63 75.58 -63.31
C ILE A 1009 17.35 75.16 -64.03
N LEU A 1010 16.60 74.20 -63.52
CA LEU A 1010 15.35 73.73 -64.16
C LEU A 1010 14.26 74.81 -64.15
N ALA A 1011 14.17 75.62 -63.08
CA ALA A 1011 13.19 76.69 -62.95
C ALA A 1011 13.40 77.82 -63.95
N ASP A 1012 14.65 78.21 -64.23
CA ASP A 1012 14.95 79.20 -65.27
C ASP A 1012 14.52 78.73 -66.67
N HIS A 1013 14.49 77.42 -66.91
CA HIS A 1013 14.09 76.81 -68.18
C HIS A 1013 12.58 76.49 -68.28
N SER A 1014 11.84 76.52 -67.17
CA SER A 1014 10.37 76.32 -67.11
C SER A 1014 9.55 77.43 -67.80
N SER A 1015 10.18 78.53 -68.21
CA SER A 1015 9.51 79.69 -68.81
C SER A 1015 9.25 79.56 -70.33
N GLY A 1016 9.69 78.46 -70.98
CA GLY A 1016 9.61 78.27 -72.44
C GLY A 1016 9.21 76.88 -72.96
N GLY A 1017 9.31 75.82 -72.15
CA GLY A 1017 8.89 74.44 -72.45
C GLY A 1017 8.67 73.71 -71.12
N GLY A 1018 7.61 72.89 -71.02
CA GLY A 1018 7.24 72.26 -69.76
C GLY A 1018 8.29 71.27 -69.25
N ILE A 1019 8.22 70.90 -67.98
CA ILE A 1019 8.92 69.72 -67.45
C ILE A 1019 7.89 68.61 -67.33
N GLY A 1020 8.20 67.43 -67.86
CA GLY A 1020 7.34 66.25 -67.80
C GLY A 1020 7.12 65.79 -66.36
N ALA A 1021 5.95 65.21 -66.09
CA ALA A 1021 5.71 64.55 -64.82
C ALA A 1021 6.55 63.28 -64.75
N GLY A 1022 7.38 63.16 -63.73
CA GLY A 1022 8.22 61.98 -63.51
C GLY A 1022 9.51 61.92 -64.31
N LEU A 1023 10.22 63.04 -64.41
CA LEU A 1023 11.54 63.14 -65.05
C LEU A 1023 12.66 62.67 -64.10
N PHE A 1024 13.49 61.73 -64.56
CA PHE A 1024 14.80 61.41 -63.98
C PHE A 1024 15.88 62.35 -64.51
N ILE A 1025 16.82 62.76 -63.64
CA ILE A 1025 17.87 63.70 -64.01
C ILE A 1025 19.23 63.19 -63.52
N ALA A 1026 20.14 62.93 -64.46
CA ALA A 1026 21.53 62.61 -64.13
C ALA A 1026 22.41 63.86 -64.20
N ALA A 1027 23.07 64.22 -63.10
CA ALA A 1027 23.93 65.41 -63.05
C ALA A 1027 25.20 65.17 -62.22
N ALA A 1028 26.28 65.86 -62.58
CA ALA A 1028 27.53 65.81 -61.84
C ALA A 1028 27.58 66.94 -60.80
N THR A 1029 27.90 66.59 -59.55
CA THR A 1029 28.11 67.57 -58.49
C THR A 1029 29.45 68.29 -58.66
N ALA A 1030 29.65 69.42 -57.97
CA ALA A 1030 30.92 70.15 -57.96
C ALA A 1030 32.10 69.31 -57.44
N GLY A 1031 31.83 68.24 -56.68
CA GLY A 1031 32.80 67.24 -56.23
C GLY A 1031 33.16 66.19 -57.29
N GLY A 1032 32.49 66.20 -58.45
CA GLY A 1032 32.71 65.24 -59.55
C GLY A 1032 32.01 63.90 -59.36
N ARG A 1033 31.03 63.80 -58.46
CA ARG A 1033 30.17 62.61 -58.29
C ARG A 1033 28.93 62.73 -59.16
N THR A 1034 28.45 61.63 -59.73
CA THR A 1034 27.22 61.60 -60.54
C THR A 1034 26.04 61.19 -59.67
N HIS A 1035 25.00 62.02 -59.65
CA HIS A 1035 23.78 61.78 -58.90
C HIS A 1035 22.58 61.63 -59.84
N ILE A 1036 21.63 60.81 -59.44
CA ILE A 1036 20.33 60.63 -60.08
C ILE A 1036 19.26 61.30 -59.23
N TYR A 1037 18.60 62.29 -59.81
CA TYR A 1037 17.53 63.05 -59.18
C TYR A 1037 16.17 62.70 -59.81
N TYR A 1038 15.09 62.91 -59.06
CA TYR A 1038 13.72 62.69 -59.52
C TYR A 1038 12.78 63.88 -59.19
N THR A 1039 11.86 64.18 -60.12
CA THR A 1039 10.86 65.27 -59.96
C THR A 1039 9.43 64.71 -59.81
N THR A 1040 8.66 65.22 -58.84
CA THR A 1040 7.51 64.49 -58.26
C THR A 1040 6.11 65.06 -58.46
N ASP A 1041 5.84 65.93 -59.43
CA ASP A 1041 4.46 66.40 -59.63
C ASP A 1041 3.81 66.00 -60.97
N ALA A 1042 2.60 65.45 -60.89
CA ALA A 1042 1.72 65.14 -62.02
C ALA A 1042 1.09 66.40 -62.65
N SER A 1043 1.54 67.60 -62.27
CA SER A 1043 1.02 68.88 -62.72
C SER A 1043 1.95 69.62 -63.70
N GLY A 1044 3.15 69.08 -63.95
CA GLY A 1044 4.18 69.71 -64.79
C GLY A 1044 4.82 70.93 -64.14
N THR A 1045 4.79 71.04 -62.81
CA THR A 1045 5.48 72.08 -62.03
C THR A 1045 6.74 71.48 -61.38
N ILE A 1046 7.78 72.29 -61.16
CA ILE A 1046 8.97 71.82 -60.44
C ILE A 1046 8.61 71.71 -58.97
N ASP A 1047 8.78 70.51 -58.41
CA ASP A 1047 8.58 70.28 -56.98
C ASP A 1047 9.42 71.27 -56.13
N ALA A 1048 8.88 71.66 -54.98
CA ALA A 1048 9.61 72.31 -53.89
C ALA A 1048 10.84 71.49 -53.43
N THR A 1049 10.84 70.18 -53.66
CA THR A 1049 11.89 69.25 -53.25
C THR A 1049 12.22 68.31 -54.42
N ILE A 1050 13.31 68.56 -55.14
CA ILE A 1050 13.88 67.53 -56.04
C ILE A 1050 14.47 66.45 -55.14
N HIS A 1051 14.14 65.18 -55.40
CA HIS A 1051 14.64 64.04 -54.63
C HIS A 1051 15.97 63.58 -55.24
N ASP A 1052 17.03 63.52 -54.42
CA ASP A 1052 18.28 62.84 -54.75
C ASP A 1052 18.08 61.36 -54.40
N ILE A 1053 18.14 60.48 -55.40
CA ILE A 1053 17.75 59.07 -55.29
C ILE A 1053 18.99 58.17 -55.20
N ALA A 1054 20.04 58.46 -55.96
CA ALA A 1054 21.22 57.61 -56.00
C ALA A 1054 22.49 58.40 -56.38
N ASP A 1055 23.59 58.15 -55.66
CA ASP A 1055 24.95 58.63 -55.95
C ASP A 1055 25.78 57.50 -56.59
N LEU A 1056 26.04 57.61 -57.90
CA LEU A 1056 26.83 56.64 -58.68
C LEU A 1056 28.35 56.84 -58.55
N GLY A 1057 28.79 57.67 -57.62
CA GLY A 1057 30.20 57.94 -57.35
C GLY A 1057 30.88 58.81 -58.41
N SER A 1058 32.21 58.92 -58.30
CA SER A 1058 33.05 59.76 -59.17
C SER A 1058 33.61 59.04 -60.41
N GLY A 1059 33.37 57.73 -60.53
CA GLY A 1059 33.83 56.89 -61.64
C GLY A 1059 32.93 56.99 -62.88
N VAL A 1060 31.67 57.39 -62.70
CA VAL A 1060 30.66 57.52 -63.76
C VAL A 1060 30.51 58.99 -64.11
N LEU A 1061 30.55 59.33 -65.40
CA LEU A 1061 30.16 60.65 -65.89
C LEU A 1061 28.68 60.61 -66.32
N PRO A 1062 27.87 61.65 -66.06
CA PRO A 1062 26.46 61.65 -66.47
C PRO A 1062 26.29 61.43 -67.98
N SER A 1063 27.23 61.93 -68.78
CA SER A 1063 27.28 61.75 -70.24
C SER A 1063 27.37 60.28 -70.70
N GLN A 1064 27.79 59.35 -69.84
CA GLN A 1064 27.89 57.93 -70.18
C GLN A 1064 26.54 57.21 -70.05
N LEU A 1065 25.61 57.76 -69.28
CA LEU A 1065 24.30 57.15 -69.03
C LEU A 1065 23.40 57.23 -70.27
N ALA A 1066 22.62 56.18 -70.52
CA ALA A 1066 21.62 56.07 -71.57
C ALA A 1066 20.34 55.43 -71.03
N LEU A 1067 19.25 55.47 -71.80
CA LEU A 1067 17.98 54.82 -71.42
C LEU A 1067 18.12 53.30 -71.20
N SER A 1068 19.15 52.65 -71.77
CA SER A 1068 19.44 51.24 -71.54
C SER A 1068 19.90 50.91 -70.11
N ASP A 1069 20.41 51.93 -69.42
CA ASP A 1069 20.94 51.85 -68.06
C ASP A 1069 19.84 52.09 -67.02
N PHE A 1070 18.61 52.34 -67.49
CA PHE A 1070 17.42 52.52 -66.66
C PHE A 1070 16.40 51.45 -67.01
N ALA A 1071 15.74 50.89 -66.01
CA ALA A 1071 14.69 49.90 -66.15
C ALA A 1071 13.47 50.28 -65.32
N LEU A 1072 12.30 49.77 -65.73
CA LEU A 1072 11.08 49.83 -64.92
C LEU A 1072 10.75 48.43 -64.44
N ILE A 1073 10.42 48.32 -63.16
CA ILE A 1073 10.03 47.08 -62.49
C ILE A 1073 8.54 47.10 -62.11
#